data_AF-A0A0S7ZYT4-F1
#
_entry.id   AF-A0A0S7ZYT4-F1
#
_cell.length_a   1.000
_cell.length_b   1.000
_cell.length_c   1.000
_cell.angle_alpha   90.00
_cell.angle_beta   90.00
_cell.angle_gamma   90.00
#
_symmetry.space_group_name_H-M   'P 1'
#
loop_
_entity.id
_entity.type
_entity.pdbx_description
1 polymer ?
#
loop_
_entity_poly.entity_id
_entity_poly.type
_entity_poly.pdbx_seq_one_letter_code
_entity_poly.pdbx_strand_id
1 'polypeptide(L)'
;MFSDYINILARSYAAILFVDGPMTGLLFLGATLLYPNIGLAGLFAAVIALFIVKLFEFPHYEKGVHVFNSLLVGLSLGAFYQINIYLMILIAIGAVLCVFVTVALIDSFWRRVQLPVLSLPFIIVASITALAAQQYTSLSNFLVYSELRIDWLPAAINTFFSSLGAVLFTTHPVAGLILLLGIVWHSRYLALLAIAGYVVGQTLFTLLAEAPHPNLLAWTGFNFMLTAMALGGIYVIPSLMSFASAMLAVGLSALLIIATQNLLFVYGLPVLALPFVITTITFLAALRTRITLSQPWLAPAPALPENNYERARLARVRNGEINSVPLLTPFYGQWNIYQGFNGPHTHKAPWQHALDFYITEDGVSYTGDGTSLEDFHCFGLPVLSPVHGRVIRLYDKLPDNPPGEVNVSNNWGNFVLIRLESGLHVLLAHLKENSIKAKEGDYVTPGMVLGACGNSGRSPQPHLHLQVQRTAELGSPTYPFHLCSVMHHESDGVSEYRVVSRPKIGDRIEAAAVSEGLAAQLHLPVGRQLTYELEGHGIKGKLTRELQVELTLLGQFRLVSDTGASAAFEETNGVLAFYDRQGPDDILLDTWILANGLTPLTESAHHWQDSPPANLLPLNLQQKILLWLIRPLGCGLNSHYQRHWDDVHQIWKQQAQHQMKIGTTIWRVDTESDIDLEIGCKQILMIFNTNSWHAKLVEAGLASDQGIPGWSQAAVGDKAIIGTDTQATK
;
A
#
# COMPACT_ATOMS: atom_id res chain seq x y z
N MET A 1 -27.35 -15.14 -9.67
CA MET A 1 -27.30 -16.34 -8.80
C MET A 1 -26.46 -17.48 -9.39
N PHE A 2 -26.83 -18.12 -10.52
CA PHE A 2 -26.01 -19.22 -11.09
C PHE A 2 -24.63 -18.77 -11.58
N SER A 3 -24.58 -17.59 -12.22
CA SER A 3 -23.33 -16.94 -12.64
C SER A 3 -22.38 -16.70 -11.45
N ASP A 4 -22.91 -16.32 -10.29
CA ASP A 4 -22.12 -15.99 -9.10
C ASP A 4 -21.44 -17.24 -8.52
N TYR A 5 -22.13 -18.39 -8.53
CA TYR A 5 -21.55 -19.65 -8.07
C TYR A 5 -20.40 -20.12 -8.96
N ILE A 6 -20.56 -20.03 -10.28
CA ILE A 6 -19.51 -20.38 -11.23
C ILE A 6 -18.30 -19.47 -11.02
N ASN A 7 -18.54 -18.17 -10.81
CA ASN A 7 -17.48 -17.21 -10.54
C ASN A 7 -16.71 -17.53 -9.26
N ILE A 8 -17.38 -17.87 -8.15
CA ILE A 8 -16.71 -18.24 -6.90
C ILE A 8 -15.91 -19.54 -7.06
N LEU A 9 -16.49 -20.56 -7.70
CA LEU A 9 -15.79 -21.82 -7.96
C LEU A 9 -14.53 -21.58 -8.80
N ALA A 10 -14.65 -20.84 -9.89
CA ALA A 10 -13.53 -20.53 -10.76
C ALA A 10 -12.44 -19.73 -10.00
N ARG A 11 -12.82 -18.67 -9.28
CA ARG A 11 -11.86 -17.90 -8.45
C ARG A 11 -11.16 -18.77 -7.41
N SER A 12 -11.83 -19.79 -6.87
CA SER A 12 -11.22 -20.73 -5.91
C SER A 12 -10.10 -21.57 -6.52
N TYR A 13 -10.19 -21.94 -7.80
CA TYR A 13 -9.08 -22.58 -8.52
C TYR A 13 -7.91 -21.61 -8.71
N ALA A 14 -8.18 -20.36 -9.10
CA ALA A 14 -7.16 -19.33 -9.29
C ALA A 14 -6.40 -19.00 -7.98
N ALA A 15 -7.14 -18.92 -6.86
CA ALA A 15 -6.61 -18.54 -5.55
C ALA A 15 -5.50 -19.45 -5.02
N ILE A 16 -5.43 -20.72 -5.48
CA ILE A 16 -4.38 -21.68 -5.11
C ILE A 16 -2.98 -21.14 -5.45
N LEU A 17 -2.85 -20.35 -6.52
CA LEU A 17 -1.61 -19.74 -6.98
C LEU A 17 -1.56 -18.22 -6.71
N PHE A 18 -2.32 -17.75 -5.73
CA PHE A 18 -2.39 -16.33 -5.32
C PHE A 18 -2.87 -15.35 -6.41
N VAL A 19 -3.50 -15.86 -7.47
CA VAL A 19 -4.07 -15.05 -8.56
C VAL A 19 -5.58 -15.01 -8.43
N ASP A 20 -6.20 -13.92 -8.90
CA ASP A 20 -7.64 -13.74 -8.84
C ASP A 20 -8.20 -13.46 -10.24
N GLY A 21 -9.10 -14.32 -10.70
CA GLY A 21 -9.73 -14.17 -12.01
C GLY A 21 -10.53 -15.40 -12.40
N PRO A 22 -11.83 -15.26 -12.73
CA PRO A 22 -12.68 -16.41 -13.06
C PRO A 22 -12.18 -17.13 -14.32
N MET A 23 -11.71 -16.42 -15.34
CA MET A 23 -11.17 -17.05 -16.56
C MET A 23 -9.92 -17.89 -16.30
N THR A 24 -8.97 -17.36 -15.51
CA THR A 24 -7.78 -18.11 -15.09
C THR A 24 -8.16 -19.33 -14.26
N GLY A 25 -9.15 -19.18 -13.39
CA GLY A 25 -9.73 -20.27 -12.62
C GLY A 25 -10.30 -21.40 -13.49
N LEU A 26 -11.06 -21.06 -14.52
CA LEU A 26 -11.60 -22.02 -15.49
C LEU A 26 -10.48 -22.73 -16.27
N LEU A 27 -9.41 -22.01 -16.62
CA LEU A 27 -8.22 -22.63 -17.25
C LEU A 27 -7.54 -23.63 -16.29
N PHE A 28 -7.43 -23.30 -15.01
CA PHE A 28 -6.84 -24.19 -14.00
C PHE A 28 -7.71 -25.40 -13.73
N LEU A 29 -9.04 -25.25 -13.71
CA LEU A 29 -9.99 -26.37 -13.73
C LEU A 29 -9.79 -27.25 -14.98
N GLY A 30 -9.62 -26.64 -16.16
CA GLY A 30 -9.29 -27.37 -17.38
C GLY A 30 -8.00 -28.17 -17.27
N ALA A 31 -6.99 -27.62 -16.59
CA ALA A 31 -5.72 -28.31 -16.34
C ALA A 31 -5.88 -29.55 -15.44
N THR A 32 -6.75 -29.51 -14.42
CA THR A 32 -7.01 -30.69 -13.57
C THR A 32 -7.78 -31.79 -14.30
N LEU A 33 -8.59 -31.42 -15.30
CA LEU A 33 -9.35 -32.36 -16.13
C LEU A 33 -8.49 -33.11 -17.17
N LEU A 34 -7.19 -32.81 -17.29
CA LEU A 34 -6.25 -33.70 -18.00
C LEU A 34 -6.25 -35.11 -17.39
N TYR A 35 -6.52 -35.22 -16.08
CA TYR A 35 -6.88 -36.46 -15.42
C TYR A 35 -8.31 -36.33 -14.85
N PRO A 36 -9.34 -36.79 -15.59
CA PRO A 36 -10.74 -36.61 -15.16
C PRO A 36 -11.03 -37.09 -13.74
N ASN A 37 -10.35 -38.16 -13.27
CA ASN A 37 -10.46 -38.65 -11.90
C ASN A 37 -10.08 -37.59 -10.85
N ILE A 38 -9.01 -36.82 -11.11
CA ILE A 38 -8.54 -35.75 -10.22
C ILE A 38 -9.48 -34.55 -10.32
N GLY A 39 -9.71 -34.06 -11.54
CA GLY A 39 -10.52 -32.86 -11.76
C GLY A 39 -11.96 -32.99 -11.26
N LEU A 40 -12.62 -34.13 -11.48
CA LEU A 40 -13.99 -34.37 -10.99
C LEU A 40 -14.05 -34.50 -9.47
N ALA A 41 -13.08 -35.16 -8.84
CA ALA A 41 -13.01 -35.28 -7.38
C ALA A 41 -12.82 -33.90 -6.71
N GLY A 42 -11.92 -33.07 -7.26
CA GLY A 42 -11.72 -31.69 -6.82
C GLY A 42 -12.96 -30.82 -7.00
N LEU A 43 -13.58 -30.86 -8.18
CA LEU A 43 -14.81 -30.10 -8.46
C LEU A 43 -15.95 -30.48 -7.52
N PHE A 44 -16.13 -31.78 -7.25
CA PHE A 44 -17.13 -32.26 -6.30
C PHE A 44 -16.90 -31.71 -4.89
N ALA A 45 -15.66 -31.74 -4.40
CA ALA A 45 -15.31 -31.17 -3.10
C ALA A 45 -15.57 -29.65 -3.04
N ALA A 46 -15.24 -28.93 -4.11
CA ALA A 46 -15.47 -27.49 -4.21
C ALA A 46 -16.97 -27.13 -4.18
N VAL A 47 -17.81 -27.90 -4.87
CA VAL A 47 -19.28 -27.71 -4.87
C VAL A 47 -19.86 -27.93 -3.48
N ILE A 48 -19.43 -28.97 -2.77
CA ILE A 48 -19.84 -29.23 -1.39
C ILE A 48 -19.41 -28.08 -0.48
N ALA A 49 -18.15 -27.65 -0.57
CA ALA A 49 -17.65 -26.56 0.24
C ALA A 49 -18.44 -25.27 0.01
N LEU A 50 -18.74 -24.93 -1.26
CA LEU A 50 -19.55 -23.77 -1.60
C LEU A 50 -20.95 -23.86 -0.99
N PHE A 51 -21.57 -25.05 -1.05
CA PHE A 51 -22.87 -25.28 -0.44
C PHE A 51 -22.83 -25.05 1.09
N ILE A 52 -21.84 -25.61 1.79
CA ILE A 52 -21.70 -25.43 3.25
C ILE A 52 -21.43 -23.97 3.61
N VAL A 53 -20.51 -23.32 2.90
CA VAL A 53 -20.15 -21.92 3.18
C VAL A 53 -21.35 -21.00 3.04
N LYS A 54 -22.22 -21.27 2.05
CA LYS A 54 -23.48 -20.53 1.88
C LYS A 54 -24.53 -20.90 2.91
N LEU A 55 -24.67 -22.19 3.25
CA LEU A 55 -25.64 -22.66 4.24
C LEU A 55 -25.44 -22.01 5.61
N PHE A 56 -24.18 -21.78 6.00
CA PHE A 56 -23.81 -21.18 7.28
C PHE A 56 -23.48 -19.67 7.19
N GLU A 57 -23.56 -19.07 6.00
CA GLU A 57 -23.30 -17.64 5.75
C GLU A 57 -21.96 -17.14 6.33
N PHE A 58 -20.88 -17.91 6.16
CA PHE A 58 -19.56 -17.50 6.68
C PHE A 58 -19.05 -16.22 5.99
N PRO A 59 -18.37 -15.31 6.73
CA PRO A 59 -17.91 -14.04 6.18
C PRO A 59 -16.81 -14.21 5.12
N HIS A 60 -16.74 -13.27 4.18
CA HIS A 60 -15.72 -13.20 3.11
C HIS A 60 -15.67 -14.41 2.15
N TYR A 61 -16.76 -15.14 1.97
CA TYR A 61 -16.79 -16.31 1.09
C TYR A 61 -16.53 -16.01 -0.39
N GLU A 62 -16.78 -14.78 -0.82
CA GLU A 62 -16.58 -14.30 -2.18
C GLU A 62 -15.12 -14.40 -2.64
N LYS A 63 -14.16 -14.42 -1.70
CA LYS A 63 -12.72 -14.55 -2.00
C LYS A 63 -12.26 -15.99 -2.24
N GLY A 64 -13.14 -16.98 -2.19
CA GLY A 64 -12.84 -18.39 -2.49
C GLY A 64 -11.93 -19.13 -1.49
N VAL A 65 -11.43 -18.46 -0.44
CA VAL A 65 -10.50 -19.03 0.55
C VAL A 65 -11.06 -20.27 1.25
N HIS A 66 -12.35 -20.24 1.60
CA HIS A 66 -13.06 -21.34 2.25
C HIS A 66 -13.28 -22.54 1.34
N VAL A 67 -13.29 -22.31 0.02
CA VAL A 67 -13.58 -23.33 -0.99
C VAL A 67 -12.30 -23.98 -1.49
N PHE A 68 -11.20 -23.24 -1.70
CA PHE A 68 -9.99 -23.82 -2.30
C PHE A 68 -9.31 -24.87 -1.40
N ASN A 69 -9.35 -24.71 -0.08
CA ASN A 69 -8.78 -25.72 0.83
C ASN A 69 -9.51 -27.07 0.69
N SER A 70 -10.84 -27.04 0.60
CA SER A 70 -11.68 -28.22 0.37
C SER A 70 -11.49 -28.80 -1.03
N LEU A 71 -11.34 -27.94 -2.05
CA LEU A 71 -10.97 -28.33 -3.40
C LEU A 71 -9.66 -29.15 -3.42
N LEU A 72 -8.62 -28.68 -2.72
CA LEU A 72 -7.34 -29.40 -2.61
C LEU A 72 -7.50 -30.77 -1.92
N VAL A 73 -8.40 -30.91 -0.94
CA VAL A 73 -8.72 -32.22 -0.33
C VAL A 73 -9.28 -33.19 -1.37
N GLY A 74 -10.23 -32.72 -2.21
CA GLY A 74 -10.80 -33.52 -3.30
C GLY A 74 -9.78 -33.89 -4.36
N LEU A 75 -8.98 -32.92 -4.83
CA LEU A 75 -7.91 -33.15 -5.80
C LEU A 75 -6.88 -34.16 -5.28
N SER A 76 -6.48 -34.03 -4.01
CA SER A 76 -5.53 -34.95 -3.37
C SER A 76 -6.08 -36.38 -3.33
N LEU A 77 -7.31 -36.57 -2.85
CA LEU A 77 -7.91 -37.91 -2.76
C LEU A 77 -8.11 -38.53 -4.17
N GLY A 78 -8.57 -37.74 -5.15
CA GLY A 78 -8.70 -38.16 -6.54
C GLY A 78 -7.35 -38.42 -7.24
N ALA A 79 -6.24 -37.92 -6.69
CA ALA A 79 -4.91 -38.22 -7.23
C ALA A 79 -4.34 -39.55 -6.74
N PHE A 80 -4.85 -40.10 -5.64
CA PHE A 80 -4.39 -41.36 -5.06
C PHE A 80 -5.38 -42.51 -5.19
N TYR A 81 -6.69 -42.24 -5.32
CA TYR A 81 -7.74 -43.26 -5.36
C TYR A 81 -8.70 -43.06 -6.53
N GLN A 82 -9.23 -44.16 -7.09
CA GLN A 82 -10.21 -44.08 -8.17
C GLN A 82 -11.59 -43.65 -7.63
N ILE A 83 -12.29 -42.82 -8.40
CA ILE A 83 -13.65 -42.40 -8.06
C ILE A 83 -14.56 -43.62 -7.96
N ASN A 84 -15.09 -43.82 -6.76
CA ASN A 84 -16.19 -44.73 -6.47
C ASN A 84 -17.05 -44.11 -5.36
N ILE A 85 -18.15 -44.76 -4.98
CA ILE A 85 -19.08 -44.23 -3.99
C ILE A 85 -18.43 -43.97 -2.62
N TYR A 86 -17.50 -44.84 -2.19
CA TYR A 86 -16.81 -44.70 -0.91
C TYR A 86 -15.87 -43.49 -0.92
N LEU A 87 -15.14 -43.28 -2.02
CA LEU A 87 -14.29 -42.11 -2.17
C LEU A 87 -15.11 -40.82 -2.18
N MET A 88 -16.25 -40.80 -2.88
CA MET A 88 -17.13 -39.64 -2.92
C MET A 88 -17.69 -39.29 -1.55
N ILE A 89 -18.08 -40.28 -0.73
CA ILE A 89 -18.50 -40.05 0.66
C ILE A 89 -17.34 -39.47 1.48
N LEU A 90 -16.13 -40.02 1.35
CA LEU A 90 -14.95 -39.54 2.07
C LEU A 90 -14.59 -38.11 1.66
N ILE A 91 -14.63 -37.79 0.36
CA ILE A 91 -14.43 -36.43 -0.16
C ILE A 91 -15.49 -35.49 0.40
N ALA A 92 -16.76 -35.90 0.43
CA ALA A 92 -17.84 -35.08 0.97
C ALA A 92 -17.59 -34.72 2.44
N ILE A 93 -17.34 -35.72 3.28
CA ILE A 93 -17.05 -35.51 4.72
C ILE A 93 -15.79 -34.65 4.89
N GLY A 94 -14.73 -34.94 4.12
CA GLY A 94 -13.49 -34.17 4.14
C GLY A 94 -13.70 -32.70 3.74
N ALA A 95 -14.48 -32.43 2.69
CA ALA A 95 -14.80 -31.07 2.26
C ALA A 95 -15.57 -30.30 3.34
N VAL A 96 -16.58 -30.91 3.96
CA VAL A 96 -17.32 -30.29 5.08
C VAL A 96 -16.37 -29.98 6.24
N LEU A 97 -15.57 -30.95 6.68
CA LEU A 97 -14.58 -30.75 7.75
C LEU A 97 -13.60 -29.63 7.41
N CYS A 98 -13.11 -29.58 6.17
CA CYS A 98 -12.14 -28.59 5.73
C CYS A 98 -12.69 -27.16 5.75
N VAL A 99 -13.97 -26.95 5.43
CA VAL A 99 -14.62 -25.65 5.60
C VAL A 99 -14.57 -25.21 7.07
N PHE A 100 -15.00 -26.07 8.00
CA PHE A 100 -15.01 -25.72 9.43
C PHE A 100 -13.61 -25.47 9.99
N VAL A 101 -12.62 -26.30 9.61
CA VAL A 101 -11.22 -26.09 10.00
C VAL A 101 -10.68 -24.78 9.43
N THR A 102 -11.02 -24.44 8.18
CA THR A 102 -10.60 -23.19 7.54
C THR A 102 -11.15 -21.98 8.28
N VAL A 103 -12.45 -21.96 8.57
CA VAL A 103 -13.10 -20.85 9.30
C VAL A 103 -12.50 -20.70 10.70
N ALA A 104 -12.34 -21.79 11.45
CA ALA A 104 -11.79 -21.77 12.81
C ALA A 104 -10.34 -21.25 12.84
N LEU A 105 -9.51 -21.66 11.87
CA LEU A 105 -8.12 -21.23 11.78
C LEU A 105 -8.00 -19.77 11.33
N ILE A 106 -8.80 -19.30 10.37
CA ILE A 106 -8.75 -17.92 9.90
C ILE A 106 -9.02 -16.96 11.06
N ASP A 107 -10.08 -17.23 11.83
CA ASP A 107 -10.44 -16.39 12.97
C ASP A 107 -9.33 -16.38 14.03
N SER A 108 -8.78 -17.57 14.35
CA SER A 108 -7.74 -17.72 15.37
C SER A 108 -6.40 -17.07 14.96
N PHE A 109 -5.92 -17.30 13.74
CA PHE A 109 -4.65 -16.77 13.25
C PHE A 109 -4.73 -15.26 13.02
N TRP A 110 -5.82 -14.79 12.42
CA TRP A 110 -5.95 -13.37 12.12
C TRP A 110 -6.07 -12.52 13.39
N ARG A 111 -6.92 -12.91 14.34
CA ARG A 111 -7.11 -12.14 15.59
C ARG A 111 -5.89 -12.10 16.49
N ARG A 112 -5.12 -13.21 16.57
CA ARG A 112 -4.02 -13.33 17.54
C ARG A 112 -2.68 -12.86 16.98
N VAL A 113 -2.39 -13.19 15.73
CA VAL A 113 -1.06 -13.00 15.13
C VAL A 113 -1.11 -12.32 13.76
N GLN A 114 -2.33 -12.02 13.25
CA GLN A 114 -2.60 -11.40 11.95
C GLN A 114 -1.99 -12.15 10.75
N LEU A 115 -1.76 -13.46 10.88
CA LEU A 115 -1.11 -14.30 9.85
C LEU A 115 -2.14 -14.96 8.93
N PRO A 116 -1.78 -15.27 7.67
CA PRO A 116 -2.61 -16.08 6.79
C PRO A 116 -2.60 -17.55 7.23
N VAL A 117 -3.69 -18.27 6.93
CA VAL A 117 -3.76 -19.73 7.15
C VAL A 117 -3.19 -20.54 5.98
N LEU A 118 -3.07 -19.92 4.79
CA LEU A 118 -2.60 -20.58 3.56
C LEU A 118 -3.37 -21.90 3.30
N SER A 119 -2.66 -22.97 2.95
CA SER A 119 -3.19 -24.31 2.75
C SER A 119 -3.09 -25.20 4.00
N LEU A 120 -2.93 -24.63 5.21
CA LEU A 120 -2.87 -25.40 6.46
C LEU A 120 -4.15 -26.21 6.72
N PRO A 121 -5.38 -25.68 6.52
CA PRO A 121 -6.60 -26.47 6.68
C PRO A 121 -6.63 -27.69 5.76
N PHE A 122 -6.23 -27.50 4.49
CA PHE A 122 -6.08 -28.60 3.53
C PHE A 122 -5.13 -29.67 4.06
N ILE A 123 -3.93 -29.32 4.53
CA ILE A 123 -2.92 -30.30 4.98
C ILE A 123 -3.46 -31.15 6.15
N ILE A 124 -4.10 -30.51 7.13
CA ILE A 124 -4.67 -31.21 8.29
C ILE A 124 -5.73 -32.21 7.84
N VAL A 125 -6.69 -31.76 7.03
CA VAL A 125 -7.81 -32.60 6.61
C VAL A 125 -7.38 -33.68 5.63
N ALA A 126 -6.49 -33.37 4.68
CA ALA A 126 -5.95 -34.35 3.74
C ALA A 126 -5.17 -35.45 4.46
N SER A 127 -4.45 -35.12 5.54
CA SER A 127 -3.76 -36.13 6.36
C SER A 127 -4.77 -37.05 7.06
N ILE A 128 -5.83 -36.49 7.64
CA ILE A 128 -6.90 -37.26 8.29
C ILE A 128 -7.61 -38.17 7.28
N THR A 129 -8.02 -37.62 6.13
CA THR A 129 -8.75 -38.39 5.12
C THR A 129 -7.85 -39.42 4.44
N ALA A 130 -6.56 -39.16 4.25
CA ALA A 130 -5.62 -40.15 3.74
C ALA A 130 -5.45 -41.34 4.71
N LEU A 131 -5.28 -41.09 6.01
CA LEU A 131 -5.23 -42.15 7.02
C LEU A 131 -6.54 -42.94 7.09
N ALA A 132 -7.69 -42.27 6.95
CA ALA A 132 -8.97 -42.94 6.86
C ALA A 132 -9.08 -43.81 5.59
N ALA A 133 -8.65 -43.28 4.43
CA ALA A 133 -8.68 -43.99 3.16
C ALA A 133 -7.89 -45.30 3.19
N GLN A 134 -6.75 -45.35 3.89
CA GLN A 134 -5.96 -46.57 4.08
C GLN A 134 -6.74 -47.72 4.74
N GLN A 135 -7.81 -47.43 5.48
CA GLN A 135 -8.64 -48.46 6.13
C GLN A 135 -9.73 -49.02 5.20
N TYR A 136 -9.99 -48.40 4.05
CA TYR A 136 -11.00 -48.86 3.11
C TYR A 136 -10.41 -49.89 2.14
N THR A 137 -10.81 -51.15 2.30
CA THR A 137 -10.47 -52.22 1.34
C THR A 137 -11.13 -52.01 -0.04
N SER A 138 -12.21 -51.22 -0.09
CA SER A 138 -12.98 -50.93 -1.31
C SER A 138 -12.40 -49.79 -2.14
N LEU A 139 -11.36 -49.09 -1.68
CA LEU A 139 -10.69 -48.04 -2.44
C LEU A 139 -9.57 -48.64 -3.28
N SER A 140 -9.67 -48.51 -4.60
CA SER A 140 -8.60 -48.87 -5.53
C SER A 140 -7.64 -47.69 -5.70
N ASN A 141 -6.34 -47.98 -5.70
CA ASN A 141 -5.32 -46.96 -5.97
C ASN A 141 -5.47 -46.43 -7.39
N PHE A 142 -5.49 -45.12 -7.53
CA PHE A 142 -5.32 -44.40 -8.78
C PHE A 142 -3.88 -43.91 -8.83
N LEU A 143 -2.96 -44.75 -9.28
CA LEU A 143 -1.60 -44.32 -9.54
C LEU A 143 -1.57 -43.64 -10.91
N VAL A 144 -1.46 -42.31 -10.92
CA VAL A 144 -1.08 -41.60 -12.13
C VAL A 144 0.36 -41.99 -12.46
N TYR A 145 0.53 -42.98 -13.33
CA TYR A 145 1.82 -43.25 -13.97
C TYR A 145 2.11 -42.09 -14.92
N SER A 146 2.90 -41.12 -14.45
CA SER A 146 3.50 -40.08 -15.28
C SER A 146 4.58 -40.70 -16.18
N GLU A 147 4.19 -41.51 -17.16
CA GLU A 147 5.12 -41.97 -18.21
C GLU A 147 5.25 -40.99 -19.37
N LEU A 148 4.49 -39.89 -19.39
CA LEU A 148 4.52 -38.93 -20.48
C LEU A 148 5.49 -37.78 -20.18
N ARG A 149 6.77 -38.01 -20.50
CA ARG A 149 7.65 -36.91 -20.92
C ARG A 149 7.08 -36.35 -22.21
N ILE A 150 7.04 -35.03 -22.34
CA ILE A 150 6.90 -34.48 -23.69
C ILE A 150 8.31 -34.43 -24.26
N ASP A 151 8.60 -35.35 -25.19
CA ASP A 151 9.97 -35.62 -25.67
C ASP A 151 10.67 -34.42 -26.34
N TRP A 152 9.90 -33.39 -26.72
CA TRP A 152 10.40 -32.13 -27.29
C TRP A 152 11.02 -31.14 -26.27
N LEU A 153 10.90 -31.38 -24.95
CA LEU A 153 11.39 -30.47 -23.92
C LEU A 153 12.60 -31.07 -23.17
N PRO A 154 13.64 -30.27 -22.88
CA PRO A 154 14.73 -30.68 -21.99
C PRO A 154 14.20 -31.16 -20.63
N ALA A 155 14.83 -32.19 -20.06
CA ALA A 155 14.38 -32.84 -18.83
C ALA A 155 14.14 -31.85 -17.68
N ALA A 156 15.03 -30.87 -17.49
CA ALA A 156 14.90 -29.85 -16.45
C ALA A 156 13.64 -28.97 -16.62
N ILE A 157 13.31 -28.59 -17.86
CA ILE A 157 12.12 -27.79 -18.17
C ILE A 157 10.86 -28.64 -17.98
N ASN A 158 10.92 -29.92 -18.36
CA ASN A 158 9.82 -30.87 -18.15
C ASN A 158 9.52 -31.03 -16.66
N THR A 159 10.55 -31.22 -15.83
CA THR A 159 10.39 -31.34 -14.38
C THR A 159 9.86 -30.04 -13.76
N PHE A 160 10.31 -28.87 -14.21
CA PHE A 160 9.75 -27.59 -13.74
C PHE A 160 8.23 -27.51 -13.95
N PHE A 161 7.77 -27.78 -15.18
CA PHE A 161 6.33 -27.71 -15.46
C PHE A 161 5.55 -28.83 -14.76
N SER A 162 6.09 -30.05 -14.68
CA SER A 162 5.46 -31.12 -13.90
C SER A 162 5.36 -30.75 -12.41
N SER A 163 6.39 -30.12 -11.84
CA SER A 163 6.35 -29.60 -10.47
C SER A 163 5.29 -28.53 -10.30
N LEU A 164 5.17 -27.58 -11.24
CA LEU A 164 4.12 -26.56 -11.15
C LEU A 164 2.71 -27.18 -11.27
N GLY A 165 2.53 -28.17 -12.16
CA GLY A 165 1.29 -28.94 -12.26
C GLY A 165 0.92 -29.72 -10.99
N ALA A 166 1.94 -30.18 -10.25
CA ALA A 166 1.78 -30.89 -8.98
C ALA A 166 1.05 -30.09 -7.89
N VAL A 167 1.03 -28.74 -7.99
CA VAL A 167 0.22 -27.87 -7.12
C VAL A 167 -1.25 -28.29 -7.11
N LEU A 168 -1.77 -28.72 -8.27
CA LEU A 168 -3.13 -29.21 -8.46
C LEU A 168 -3.18 -30.74 -8.57
N PHE A 169 -2.18 -31.42 -8.02
CA PHE A 169 -2.01 -32.88 -8.07
C PHE A 169 -1.95 -33.46 -9.49
N THR A 170 -1.71 -32.62 -10.49
CA THR A 170 -1.67 -32.99 -11.92
C THR A 170 -0.23 -32.86 -12.40
N THR A 171 0.61 -33.87 -12.16
CA THR A 171 2.04 -33.86 -12.52
C THR A 171 2.28 -33.99 -14.02
N HIS A 172 1.75 -33.06 -14.80
CA HIS A 172 1.82 -33.05 -16.25
C HIS A 172 2.38 -31.70 -16.73
N PRO A 173 3.36 -31.69 -17.66
CA PRO A 173 3.99 -30.45 -18.12
C PRO A 173 3.01 -29.47 -18.77
N VAL A 174 1.98 -29.97 -19.48
CA VAL A 174 0.92 -29.10 -20.05
C VAL A 174 0.11 -28.42 -18.94
N ALA A 175 -0.17 -29.11 -17.82
CA ALA A 175 -0.85 -28.49 -16.68
C ALA A 175 0.02 -27.36 -16.10
N GLY A 176 1.32 -27.63 -15.91
CA GLY A 176 2.29 -26.61 -15.48
C GLY A 176 2.35 -25.42 -16.42
N LEU A 177 2.35 -25.64 -17.73
CA LEU A 177 2.37 -24.56 -18.72
C LEU A 177 1.11 -23.70 -18.63
N ILE A 178 -0.07 -24.32 -18.52
CA ILE A 178 -1.35 -23.61 -18.33
C ILE A 178 -1.30 -22.76 -17.04
N LEU A 179 -0.79 -23.33 -15.95
CA LEU A 179 -0.65 -22.63 -14.67
C LEU A 179 0.31 -21.45 -14.78
N LEU A 180 1.48 -21.63 -15.43
CA LEU A 180 2.45 -20.55 -15.62
C LEU A 180 1.87 -19.42 -16.47
N LEU A 181 1.17 -19.73 -17.57
CA LEU A 181 0.51 -18.73 -18.40
C LEU A 181 -0.55 -17.95 -17.62
N GLY A 182 -1.31 -18.64 -16.75
CA GLY A 182 -2.24 -18.00 -15.84
C GLY A 182 -1.55 -17.06 -14.84
N ILE A 183 -0.39 -17.45 -14.28
CA ILE A 183 0.41 -16.56 -13.42
C ILE A 183 0.91 -15.35 -14.21
N VAL A 184 1.53 -15.55 -15.38
CA VAL A 184 2.09 -14.48 -16.23
C VAL A 184 1.03 -13.47 -16.66
N TRP A 185 -0.22 -13.93 -16.89
CA TRP A 185 -1.34 -13.06 -17.22
C TRP A 185 -1.63 -12.02 -16.13
N HIS A 186 -1.46 -12.40 -14.86
CA HIS A 186 -1.74 -11.54 -13.70
C HIS A 186 -0.52 -10.83 -13.17
N SER A 187 0.61 -11.54 -13.02
CA SER A 187 1.83 -11.02 -12.44
C SER A 187 3.06 -11.71 -13.00
N ARG A 188 3.92 -10.92 -13.64
CA ARG A 188 5.20 -11.42 -14.15
C ARG A 188 6.22 -11.56 -13.06
N TYR A 189 6.18 -10.67 -12.08
CA TYR A 189 7.10 -10.78 -10.95
C TYR A 189 6.79 -12.05 -10.15
N LEU A 190 5.51 -12.41 -10.02
CA LEU A 190 5.11 -13.69 -9.41
C LEU A 190 5.61 -14.89 -10.23
N ALA A 191 5.53 -14.84 -11.57
CA ALA A 191 6.11 -15.86 -12.44
C ALA A 191 7.64 -15.95 -12.31
N LEU A 192 8.33 -14.81 -12.21
CA LEU A 192 9.77 -14.74 -11.97
C LEU A 192 10.13 -15.36 -10.62
N LEU A 193 9.36 -15.09 -9.57
CA LEU A 193 9.54 -15.71 -8.26
C LEU A 193 9.32 -17.22 -8.30
N ALA A 194 8.31 -17.71 -9.04
CA ALA A 194 8.09 -19.14 -9.23
C ALA A 194 9.30 -19.81 -9.90
N ILE A 195 9.83 -19.22 -10.97
CA ILE A 195 11.00 -19.73 -11.70
C ILE A 195 12.25 -19.68 -10.80
N ALA A 196 12.54 -18.52 -10.19
CA ALA A 196 13.71 -18.35 -9.34
C ALA A 196 13.66 -19.27 -8.11
N GLY A 197 12.50 -19.36 -7.46
CA GLY A 197 12.24 -20.25 -6.34
C GLY A 197 12.50 -21.71 -6.73
N TYR A 198 12.01 -22.15 -7.89
CA TYR A 198 12.28 -23.50 -8.35
C TYR A 198 13.77 -23.75 -8.63
N VAL A 199 14.44 -22.85 -9.36
CA VAL A 199 15.87 -23.01 -9.71
C VAL A 199 16.74 -23.08 -8.45
N VAL A 200 16.55 -22.15 -7.52
CA VAL A 200 17.29 -22.13 -6.25
C VAL A 200 16.93 -23.34 -5.39
N GLY A 201 15.64 -23.62 -5.25
CA GLY A 201 15.13 -24.72 -4.44
C GLY A 201 15.59 -26.09 -4.94
N GLN A 202 15.51 -26.35 -6.25
CA GLN A 202 16.05 -27.57 -6.85
C GLN A 202 17.55 -27.70 -6.59
N THR A 203 18.32 -26.63 -6.80
CA THR A 203 19.78 -26.65 -6.62
C THR A 203 20.13 -27.01 -5.17
N LEU A 204 19.53 -26.32 -4.20
CA LEU A 204 19.75 -26.58 -2.77
C LEU A 204 19.25 -27.98 -2.38
N PHE A 205 18.10 -28.39 -2.88
CA PHE A 205 17.54 -29.71 -2.64
C PHE A 205 18.48 -30.82 -3.13
N THR A 206 19.01 -30.70 -4.36
CA THR A 206 19.97 -31.67 -4.90
C THR A 206 21.29 -31.70 -4.15
N LEU A 207 21.75 -30.55 -3.65
CA LEU A 207 22.97 -30.46 -2.84
C LEU A 207 22.79 -31.11 -1.47
N LEU A 208 21.60 -31.00 -0.88
CA LEU A 208 21.29 -31.54 0.45
C LEU A 208 20.87 -33.01 0.44
N ALA A 209 20.23 -33.49 -0.62
CA ALA A 209 19.59 -34.80 -0.63
C ALA A 209 20.51 -35.96 -1.08
N GLU A 210 21.72 -35.68 -1.58
CA GLU A 210 22.77 -36.58 -2.10
C GLU A 210 22.35 -37.58 -3.22
N ALA A 211 21.14 -38.17 -3.20
CA ALA A 211 20.52 -38.98 -4.25
C ALA A 211 18.98 -39.06 -4.10
N PRO A 212 18.23 -37.97 -4.35
CA PRO A 212 16.78 -37.99 -4.18
C PRO A 212 16.09 -38.87 -5.23
N HIS A 213 14.98 -39.51 -4.85
CA HIS A 213 14.15 -40.27 -5.79
C HIS A 213 13.73 -39.38 -6.98
N PRO A 214 13.87 -39.84 -8.25
CA PRO A 214 13.69 -38.97 -9.44
C PRO A 214 12.35 -38.22 -9.49
N ASN A 215 11.28 -38.85 -9.00
CA ASN A 215 9.93 -38.28 -9.01
C ASN A 215 9.63 -37.34 -7.83
N LEU A 216 10.45 -37.34 -6.79
CA LEU A 216 10.18 -36.57 -5.59
C LEU A 216 10.17 -35.07 -5.89
N LEU A 217 11.17 -34.58 -6.63
CA LEU A 217 11.24 -33.18 -7.05
C LEU A 217 10.03 -32.79 -7.93
N ALA A 218 9.59 -33.69 -8.81
CA ALA A 218 8.41 -33.46 -9.64
C ALA A 218 7.13 -33.32 -8.78
N TRP A 219 7.03 -34.00 -7.65
CA TRP A 219 5.87 -33.91 -6.75
C TRP A 219 5.96 -32.83 -5.68
N THR A 220 7.16 -32.37 -5.31
CA THR A 220 7.34 -31.45 -4.18
C THR A 220 7.93 -30.10 -4.56
N GLY A 221 8.49 -29.95 -5.77
CA GLY A 221 9.17 -28.74 -6.23
C GLY A 221 8.28 -27.48 -6.26
N PHE A 222 6.96 -27.64 -6.28
CA PHE A 222 6.05 -26.50 -6.13
C PHE A 222 6.15 -25.81 -4.77
N ASN A 223 6.59 -26.50 -3.71
CA ASN A 223 6.78 -25.89 -2.40
C ASN A 223 7.78 -24.73 -2.49
N PHE A 224 8.83 -24.85 -3.33
CA PHE A 224 9.78 -23.77 -3.58
C PHE A 224 9.13 -22.58 -4.26
N MET A 225 8.32 -22.86 -5.28
CA MET A 225 7.62 -21.83 -6.06
C MET A 225 6.64 -21.06 -5.16
N LEU A 226 5.80 -21.76 -4.40
CA LEU A 226 4.83 -21.15 -3.49
C LEU A 226 5.51 -20.33 -2.39
N THR A 227 6.61 -20.84 -1.80
CA THR A 227 7.39 -20.11 -0.78
C THR A 227 7.96 -18.82 -1.35
N ALA A 228 8.58 -18.87 -2.54
CA ALA A 228 9.13 -17.70 -3.21
C ALA A 228 8.05 -16.66 -3.55
N MET A 229 6.93 -17.11 -4.11
CA MET A 229 5.80 -16.25 -4.46
C MET A 229 5.19 -15.56 -3.24
N ALA A 230 4.96 -16.31 -2.15
CA ALA A 230 4.37 -15.79 -0.93
C ALA A 230 5.26 -14.74 -0.24
N LEU A 231 6.54 -15.07 -0.03
CA LEU A 231 7.48 -14.23 0.74
C LEU A 231 8.24 -13.20 -0.10
N GLY A 232 8.26 -13.36 -1.41
CA GLY A 232 8.94 -12.44 -2.33
C GLY A 232 8.04 -11.34 -2.88
N GLY A 233 6.70 -11.49 -2.80
CA GLY A 233 5.79 -10.52 -3.41
C GLY A 233 4.37 -10.43 -2.85
N ILE A 234 3.70 -11.54 -2.50
CA ILE A 234 2.28 -11.48 -2.07
C ILE A 234 2.13 -10.83 -0.68
N TYR A 235 2.92 -11.28 0.28
CA TYR A 235 2.85 -10.80 1.68
C TYR A 235 3.95 -9.79 2.03
N VAL A 236 4.88 -9.55 1.11
CA VAL A 236 6.07 -8.73 1.33
C VAL A 236 6.25 -7.81 0.14
N ILE A 237 6.56 -6.54 0.40
CA ILE A 237 6.78 -5.54 -0.66
C ILE A 237 8.04 -5.92 -1.47
N PRO A 238 7.95 -6.00 -2.81
CA PRO A 238 9.10 -6.31 -3.67
C PRO A 238 10.29 -5.37 -3.47
N SER A 239 11.46 -5.96 -3.23
CA SER A 239 12.75 -5.30 -3.08
C SER A 239 13.86 -6.34 -3.25
N LEU A 240 15.11 -5.91 -3.42
CA LEU A 240 16.24 -6.85 -3.47
C LEU A 240 16.33 -7.67 -2.16
N MET A 241 16.06 -7.04 -1.02
CA MET A 241 16.10 -7.70 0.28
C MET A 241 14.95 -8.70 0.45
N SER A 242 13.74 -8.41 -0.05
CA SER A 242 12.63 -9.38 -0.02
C SER A 242 12.89 -10.55 -0.95
N PHE A 243 13.45 -10.31 -2.13
CA PHE A 243 13.88 -11.38 -3.04
C PHE A 243 14.92 -12.30 -2.38
N ALA A 244 15.99 -11.73 -1.81
CA ALA A 244 17.03 -12.51 -1.13
C ALA A 244 16.47 -13.29 0.07
N SER A 245 15.61 -12.67 0.87
CA SER A 245 14.91 -13.29 1.99
C SER A 245 14.02 -14.45 1.55
N ALA A 246 13.29 -14.30 0.44
CA ALA A 246 12.46 -15.35 -0.13
C ALA A 246 13.31 -16.53 -0.62
N MET A 247 14.46 -16.29 -1.27
CA MET A 247 15.36 -17.36 -1.69
C MET A 247 15.99 -18.11 -0.51
N LEU A 248 16.30 -17.40 0.58
CA LEU A 248 16.74 -18.03 1.83
C LEU A 248 15.62 -18.92 2.43
N ALA A 249 14.38 -18.43 2.44
CA ALA A 249 13.23 -19.22 2.87
C ALA A 249 13.00 -20.45 1.97
N VAL A 250 13.22 -20.35 0.66
CA VAL A 250 13.19 -21.49 -0.26
C VAL A 250 14.20 -22.57 0.16
N GLY A 251 15.39 -22.19 0.61
CA GLY A 251 16.37 -23.14 1.16
C GLY A 251 15.86 -23.89 2.40
N LEU A 252 15.16 -23.21 3.30
CA LEU A 252 14.50 -23.85 4.44
C LEU A 252 13.38 -24.81 3.98
N SER A 253 12.62 -24.43 2.96
CA SER A 253 11.60 -25.29 2.36
C SER A 253 12.21 -26.57 1.76
N ALA A 254 13.39 -26.47 1.12
CA ALA A 254 14.15 -27.63 0.61
C ALA A 254 14.59 -28.59 1.72
N LEU A 255 15.12 -28.04 2.82
CA LEU A 255 15.48 -28.84 3.99
C LEU A 255 14.24 -29.55 4.58
N LEU A 256 13.11 -28.84 4.68
CA LEU A 256 11.88 -29.40 5.21
C LEU A 256 11.30 -30.51 4.32
N ILE A 257 11.43 -30.44 3.00
CA ILE A 257 11.02 -31.56 2.11
C ILE A 257 11.78 -32.83 2.48
N ILE A 258 13.10 -32.76 2.63
CA ILE A 258 13.95 -33.91 2.97
C ILE A 258 13.56 -34.48 4.34
N ALA A 259 13.39 -33.60 5.34
CA ALA A 259 13.03 -34.01 6.69
C ALA A 259 11.62 -34.63 6.77
N THR A 260 10.64 -34.00 6.12
CA THR A 260 9.22 -34.42 6.22
C THR A 260 8.91 -35.64 5.38
N GLN A 261 9.60 -35.85 4.25
CA GLN A 261 9.38 -37.04 3.42
C GLN A 261 9.65 -38.32 4.21
N ASN A 262 10.81 -38.41 4.87
CA ASN A 262 11.16 -39.61 5.64
C ASN A 262 10.20 -39.84 6.81
N LEU A 263 9.80 -38.78 7.49
CA LEU A 263 8.86 -38.85 8.61
C LEU A 263 7.46 -39.33 8.15
N LEU A 264 6.93 -38.74 7.09
CA LEU A 264 5.57 -39.01 6.62
C LEU A 264 5.46 -40.35 5.87
N PHE A 265 6.55 -40.78 5.22
CA PHE A 265 6.61 -42.08 4.54
C PHE A 265 6.32 -43.25 5.50
N VAL A 266 6.75 -43.17 6.77
CA VAL A 266 6.46 -44.18 7.80
C VAL A 266 4.95 -44.40 7.99
N TYR A 267 4.15 -43.36 7.80
CA TYR A 267 2.68 -43.38 7.94
C TYR A 267 1.96 -43.53 6.59
N GLY A 268 2.70 -43.74 5.50
CA GLY A 268 2.14 -43.79 4.15
C GLY A 268 1.51 -42.45 3.71
N LEU A 269 2.01 -41.32 4.22
CA LEU A 269 1.49 -39.99 3.91
C LEU A 269 2.42 -39.23 2.95
N PRO A 270 1.86 -38.48 1.99
CA PRO A 270 2.63 -37.59 1.12
C PRO A 270 3.07 -36.31 1.86
N VAL A 271 4.13 -35.65 1.35
CA VAL A 271 4.67 -34.40 1.91
C VAL A 271 3.70 -33.21 1.74
N LEU A 272 2.88 -33.22 0.69
CA LEU A 272 1.94 -32.15 0.35
C LEU A 272 2.62 -30.77 0.30
N ALA A 273 1.88 -29.72 0.71
CA ALA A 273 2.35 -28.33 0.79
C ALA A 273 2.94 -27.98 2.18
N LEU A 274 3.24 -28.98 3.02
CA LEU A 274 3.68 -28.78 4.41
C LEU A 274 4.98 -27.95 4.51
N PRO A 275 6.04 -28.22 3.72
CA PRO A 275 7.26 -27.40 3.72
C PRO A 275 7.00 -25.94 3.39
N PHE A 276 6.14 -25.66 2.39
CA PHE A 276 5.74 -24.32 2.02
C PHE A 276 5.04 -23.59 3.18
N VAL A 277 4.04 -24.23 3.80
CA VAL A 277 3.21 -23.61 4.84
C VAL A 277 4.04 -23.31 6.10
N ILE A 278 4.82 -24.28 6.59
CA ILE A 278 5.67 -24.08 7.77
C ILE A 278 6.66 -22.95 7.52
N THR A 279 7.39 -23.01 6.41
CA THR A 279 8.39 -21.99 6.06
C THR A 279 7.76 -20.60 6.01
N THR A 280 6.65 -20.47 5.30
CA THR A 280 6.00 -19.17 5.05
C THR A 280 5.45 -18.57 6.34
N ILE A 281 4.72 -19.36 7.15
CA ILE A 281 4.15 -18.88 8.41
C ILE A 281 5.26 -18.48 9.39
N THR A 282 6.31 -19.29 9.53
CA THR A 282 7.45 -18.98 10.41
C THR A 282 8.15 -17.69 9.97
N PHE A 283 8.38 -17.51 8.66
CA PHE A 283 9.04 -16.32 8.15
C PHE A 283 8.19 -15.05 8.35
N LEU A 284 6.89 -15.11 8.04
CA LEU A 284 5.98 -13.99 8.26
C LEU A 284 5.83 -13.63 9.73
N ALA A 285 5.74 -14.64 10.62
CA ALA A 285 5.71 -14.44 12.06
C ALA A 285 6.98 -13.73 12.56
N ALA A 286 8.16 -14.16 12.09
CA ALA A 286 9.44 -13.56 12.44
C ALA A 286 9.58 -12.13 11.91
N LEU A 287 9.13 -11.86 10.67
CA LEU A 287 9.20 -10.51 10.11
C LEU A 287 8.32 -9.51 10.85
N ARG A 288 7.16 -9.95 11.35
CA ARG A 288 6.18 -9.10 12.06
C ARG A 288 6.65 -8.69 13.46
N THR A 289 7.50 -9.48 14.11
CA THR A 289 8.01 -9.18 15.46
C THR A 289 9.27 -8.32 15.47
N ARG A 290 9.75 -7.88 14.29
CA ARG A 290 10.95 -7.04 14.20
C ARG A 290 10.70 -5.64 14.72
N ILE A 291 11.65 -5.16 15.51
CA ILE A 291 11.70 -3.77 16.01
C ILE A 291 12.18 -2.81 14.90
N THR A 292 12.96 -3.31 13.95
CA THR A 292 13.48 -2.49 12.85
C THR A 292 12.50 -2.43 11.69
N LEU A 293 12.24 -1.22 11.19
CA LEU A 293 11.49 -0.97 9.96
C LEU A 293 12.38 -1.08 8.71
N SER A 294 13.45 -1.89 8.77
CA SER A 294 14.31 -2.16 7.63
C SER A 294 13.66 -3.18 6.69
N GLN A 295 13.95 -3.06 5.39
CA GLN A 295 13.54 -4.07 4.42
C GLN A 295 13.98 -5.49 4.85
N PRO A 296 13.23 -6.54 4.49
CA PRO A 296 12.01 -6.51 3.67
C PRO A 296 10.79 -6.01 4.44
N TRP A 297 9.85 -5.31 3.80
CA TRP A 297 8.65 -4.80 4.48
C TRP A 297 7.44 -5.70 4.24
N LEU A 298 6.64 -5.94 5.27
CA LEU A 298 5.37 -6.65 5.12
C LEU A 298 4.39 -5.76 4.35
N ALA A 299 3.64 -6.36 3.42
CA ALA A 299 2.54 -5.68 2.77
C ALA A 299 1.40 -5.48 3.79
N PRO A 300 0.74 -4.29 3.82
CA PRO A 300 -0.39 -4.04 4.72
C PRO A 300 -1.55 -5.03 4.53
N ALA A 301 -1.77 -5.43 3.28
CA ALA A 301 -2.70 -6.47 2.89
C ALA A 301 -2.10 -7.28 1.73
N PRO A 302 -2.42 -8.59 1.61
CA PRO A 302 -1.93 -9.39 0.50
C PRO A 302 -2.51 -8.90 -0.83
N ALA A 303 -1.65 -8.73 -1.82
CA ALA A 303 -2.01 -8.36 -3.19
C ALA A 303 -0.93 -8.87 -4.16
N LEU A 304 -1.16 -8.69 -5.46
CA LEU A 304 -0.13 -8.97 -6.46
C LEU A 304 1.11 -8.10 -6.20
N PRO A 305 2.33 -8.61 -6.50
CA PRO A 305 3.57 -7.90 -6.22
C PRO A 305 3.63 -6.49 -6.82
N GLU A 306 3.12 -6.31 -8.03
CA GLU A 306 3.02 -5.03 -8.75
C GLU A 306 2.19 -4.01 -7.96
N ASN A 307 1.04 -4.45 -7.42
CA ASN A 307 0.17 -3.59 -6.61
C ASN A 307 0.80 -3.24 -5.27
N ASN A 308 1.45 -4.21 -4.61
CA ASN A 308 2.18 -3.97 -3.36
C ASN A 308 3.33 -2.98 -3.55
N TYR A 309 4.07 -3.10 -4.66
CA TYR A 309 5.14 -2.20 -5.00
C TYR A 309 4.62 -0.79 -5.29
N GLU A 310 3.59 -0.64 -6.13
CA GLU A 310 3.02 0.67 -6.45
C GLU A 310 2.41 1.38 -5.24
N ARG A 311 1.68 0.65 -4.38
CA ARG A 311 1.16 1.20 -3.11
C ARG A 311 2.29 1.71 -2.22
N ALA A 312 3.35 0.92 -2.05
CA ALA A 312 4.49 1.31 -1.24
C ALA A 312 5.27 2.50 -1.84
N ARG A 313 5.41 2.54 -3.17
CA ARG A 313 6.06 3.64 -3.90
C ARG A 313 5.28 4.95 -3.71
N LEU A 314 3.96 4.92 -3.94
CA LEU A 314 3.12 6.10 -3.83
C LEU A 314 3.03 6.60 -2.38
N ALA A 315 2.89 5.68 -1.41
CA ALA A 315 2.94 6.01 0.01
C ALA A 315 4.28 6.65 0.39
N ARG A 316 5.41 6.21 -0.18
CA ARG A 316 6.72 6.82 0.09
C ARG A 316 6.81 8.26 -0.43
N VAL A 317 6.23 8.53 -1.58
CA VAL A 317 6.22 9.88 -2.20
C VAL A 317 5.36 10.84 -1.38
N ARG A 318 4.21 10.38 -0.87
CA ARG A 318 3.21 11.25 -0.24
C ARG A 318 3.21 11.24 1.29
N ASN A 319 3.70 10.18 1.92
CA ASN A 319 3.76 10.04 3.38
C ASN A 319 5.22 9.97 3.90
N GLY A 320 6.20 9.96 2.99
CA GLY A 320 7.62 9.88 3.31
C GLY A 320 8.13 8.45 3.55
N GLU A 321 9.40 8.34 3.95
CA GLU A 321 10.04 7.05 4.18
C GLU A 321 9.34 6.25 5.29
N ILE A 322 9.17 4.93 5.10
CA ILE A 322 8.51 4.02 6.06
C ILE A 322 9.16 4.08 7.46
N ASN A 323 10.45 4.36 7.53
CA ASN A 323 11.20 4.47 8.78
C ASN A 323 11.40 5.92 9.26
N SER A 324 10.53 6.84 8.86
CA SER A 324 10.58 8.25 9.20
C SER A 324 9.32 8.69 9.93
N VAL A 325 9.47 9.52 10.96
CA VAL A 325 8.33 10.13 11.65
C VAL A 325 7.86 11.39 10.92
N PRO A 326 6.56 11.53 10.60
CA PRO A 326 5.99 12.78 10.09
C PRO A 326 5.79 13.79 11.23
N LEU A 327 6.25 15.02 11.05
CA LEU A 327 6.10 16.12 12.01
C LEU A 327 5.51 17.36 11.31
N LEU A 328 4.59 18.09 11.95
CA LEU A 328 4.28 19.46 11.50
C LEU A 328 5.39 20.42 11.94
N THR A 329 5.42 21.63 11.38
CA THR A 329 6.36 22.67 11.84
C THR A 329 6.01 23.13 13.27
N PRO A 330 6.98 23.24 14.19
CA PRO A 330 6.75 23.62 15.57
C PRO A 330 6.68 25.15 15.78
N PHE A 331 6.30 25.93 14.78
CA PHE A 331 6.29 27.39 14.81
C PHE A 331 5.32 27.96 13.77
N TYR A 332 4.99 29.26 13.97
CA TYR A 332 4.30 30.07 12.97
C TYR A 332 5.29 30.83 12.09
N GLY A 333 4.85 31.17 10.89
CA GLY A 333 5.62 31.94 9.91
C GLY A 333 6.81 31.17 9.36
N GLN A 334 7.68 31.91 8.69
CA GLN A 334 8.82 31.37 7.96
C GLN A 334 10.09 31.38 8.83
N TRP A 335 10.75 30.22 8.95
CA TRP A 335 12.00 30.06 9.69
C TRP A 335 13.08 29.43 8.80
N ASN A 336 14.32 29.85 9.00
CA ASN A 336 15.49 29.31 8.32
C ASN A 336 16.02 28.05 9.04
N ILE A 337 16.68 27.17 8.32
CA ILE A 337 17.45 26.06 8.90
C ILE A 337 18.85 26.52 9.27
N TYR A 338 19.14 26.56 10.57
CA TYR A 338 20.46 26.88 11.12
C TYR A 338 21.41 25.68 11.03
N GLN A 339 20.95 24.51 11.49
CA GLN A 339 21.63 23.22 11.30
C GLN A 339 20.64 22.17 10.81
N GLY A 340 21.07 21.40 9.82
CA GLY A 340 20.26 20.37 9.18
C GLY A 340 20.66 18.95 9.58
N PHE A 341 20.01 17.98 8.95
CA PHE A 341 20.38 16.57 9.07
C PHE A 341 21.83 16.32 8.64
N ASN A 342 22.57 15.50 9.40
CA ASN A 342 24.00 15.24 9.19
C ASN A 342 24.86 16.53 9.18
N GLY A 343 24.49 17.52 9.99
CA GLY A 343 25.17 18.81 10.07
C GLY A 343 26.63 18.73 10.56
N PRO A 344 27.45 19.75 10.24
CA PRO A 344 28.89 19.72 10.48
C PRO A 344 29.30 19.90 11.95
N HIS A 345 28.41 20.37 12.82
CA HIS A 345 28.70 20.64 14.23
C HIS A 345 28.12 19.56 15.14
N THR A 346 26.88 19.75 15.62
CA THR A 346 26.25 18.91 16.66
C THR A 346 25.43 17.76 16.07
N HIS A 347 24.91 17.89 14.84
CA HIS A 347 24.06 16.89 14.19
C HIS A 347 24.87 15.78 13.51
N LYS A 348 25.73 15.11 14.28
CA LYS A 348 26.54 13.93 13.86
C LYS A 348 26.04 12.68 14.56
N ALA A 349 26.41 11.51 14.06
CA ALA A 349 26.07 10.25 14.72
C ALA A 349 26.45 10.26 16.22
N PRO A 350 25.52 9.96 17.15
CA PRO A 350 24.16 9.40 16.95
C PRO A 350 22.99 10.42 16.89
N TRP A 351 23.25 11.73 16.81
CA TRP A 351 22.28 12.83 16.77
C TRP A 351 22.08 13.45 15.37
N GLN A 352 22.32 12.69 14.31
CA GLN A 352 22.28 13.17 12.94
C GLN A 352 20.87 13.53 12.42
N HIS A 353 19.81 13.08 13.10
CA HIS A 353 18.43 13.37 12.73
C HIS A 353 17.84 14.47 13.63
N ALA A 354 18.36 15.68 13.47
CA ALA A 354 17.93 16.88 14.19
C ALA A 354 17.92 18.11 13.26
N LEU A 355 17.13 19.11 13.63
CA LEU A 355 17.01 20.40 12.95
C LEU A 355 17.07 21.54 13.98
N ASP A 356 17.86 22.56 13.68
CA ASP A 356 17.86 23.83 14.42
C ASP A 356 17.23 24.91 13.53
N PHE A 357 16.28 25.67 14.08
CA PHE A 357 15.55 26.72 13.38
C PHE A 357 15.81 28.09 13.99
N TYR A 358 15.92 29.10 13.14
CA TYR A 358 16.12 30.51 13.51
C TYR A 358 15.45 31.42 12.48
N ILE A 359 15.36 32.72 12.75
CA ILE A 359 14.82 33.71 11.82
C ILE A 359 15.93 34.67 11.43
N THR A 360 16.02 35.00 10.14
CA THR A 360 16.97 36.00 9.63
C THR A 360 16.27 37.00 8.72
N GLU A 361 16.63 38.28 8.85
CA GLU A 361 16.30 39.35 7.91
C GLU A 361 17.61 39.78 7.21
N ASP A 362 17.64 39.79 5.88
CA ASP A 362 18.84 40.09 5.07
C ASP A 362 20.11 39.29 5.48
N GLY A 363 19.91 38.06 5.98
CA GLY A 363 20.98 37.16 6.43
C GLY A 363 21.47 37.41 7.86
N VAL A 364 20.85 38.33 8.60
CA VAL A 364 21.18 38.66 9.99
C VAL A 364 20.09 38.12 10.92
N SER A 365 20.46 37.45 12.02
CA SER A 365 19.51 36.84 12.96
C SER A 365 18.96 37.79 14.04
N TYR A 366 19.39 39.05 14.02
CA TYR A 366 19.08 40.06 15.01
C TYR A 366 19.01 41.47 14.40
N THR A 367 18.36 42.37 15.12
CA THR A 367 18.39 43.81 14.88
C THR A 367 19.42 44.50 15.77
N GLY A 368 19.90 45.69 15.40
CA GLY A 368 20.86 46.42 16.24
C GLY A 368 22.25 45.77 16.28
N ASP A 369 22.83 45.63 17.47
CA ASP A 369 24.20 45.09 17.67
C ASP A 369 24.23 43.61 18.10
N GLY A 370 23.07 43.00 18.38
CA GLY A 370 22.96 41.58 18.73
C GLY A 370 23.52 41.25 20.11
N THR A 371 23.60 42.24 21.00
CA THR A 371 24.14 42.08 22.35
C THR A 371 23.09 41.68 23.38
N SER A 372 21.80 41.93 23.11
CA SER A 372 20.66 41.48 23.92
C SER A 372 19.93 40.32 23.28
N LEU A 373 19.27 39.47 24.07
CA LEU A 373 18.45 38.37 23.55
C LEU A 373 17.23 38.89 22.77
N GLU A 374 16.67 40.00 23.21
CA GLU A 374 15.53 40.69 22.59
C GLU A 374 15.83 41.22 21.19
N ASP A 375 17.12 41.36 20.83
CA ASP A 375 17.53 41.79 19.50
C ASP A 375 17.27 40.71 18.45
N PHE A 376 17.25 39.43 18.85
CA PHE A 376 17.12 38.29 17.94
C PHE A 376 15.67 38.06 17.54
N HIS A 377 15.42 37.99 16.24
CA HIS A 377 14.07 37.92 15.66
C HIS A 377 13.23 36.74 16.16
N CYS A 378 13.87 35.63 16.53
CA CYS A 378 13.17 34.43 16.99
C CYS A 378 12.99 34.33 18.51
N PHE A 379 13.69 35.15 19.31
CA PHE A 379 13.64 35.04 20.77
C PHE A 379 12.24 35.39 21.29
N GLY A 380 11.68 34.54 22.16
CA GLY A 380 10.36 34.73 22.74
C GLY A 380 9.18 34.37 21.83
N LEU A 381 9.41 33.97 20.57
CA LEU A 381 8.32 33.54 19.69
C LEU A 381 7.71 32.20 20.14
N PRO A 382 6.39 31.99 19.93
CA PRO A 382 5.72 30.75 20.34
C PRO A 382 6.30 29.49 19.68
N VAL A 383 6.50 28.45 20.48
CA VAL A 383 6.87 27.10 20.02
C VAL A 383 5.65 26.19 20.16
N LEU A 384 5.34 25.47 19.09
CA LEU A 384 4.15 24.63 18.96
C LEU A 384 4.51 23.15 19.06
N SER A 385 3.55 22.33 19.47
CA SER A 385 3.67 20.88 19.33
C SER A 385 3.62 20.50 17.86
N PRO A 386 4.59 19.72 17.34
CA PRO A 386 4.56 19.24 15.96
C PRO A 386 3.76 17.93 15.79
N VAL A 387 3.28 17.35 16.90
CA VAL A 387 2.74 15.98 16.95
C VAL A 387 1.60 15.83 17.95
N HIS A 388 0.84 14.75 17.79
CA HIS A 388 0.03 14.18 18.87
C HIS A 388 0.92 13.35 19.80
N GLY A 389 0.74 13.49 21.11
CA GLY A 389 1.47 12.65 22.06
C GLY A 389 1.35 13.11 23.50
N ARG A 390 2.06 12.41 24.40
CA ARG A 390 2.05 12.72 25.83
C ARG A 390 3.37 13.36 26.24
N VAL A 391 3.32 14.50 26.92
CA VAL A 391 4.51 15.10 27.54
C VAL A 391 4.96 14.18 28.67
N ILE A 392 6.17 13.62 28.56
CA ILE A 392 6.70 12.69 29.56
C ILE A 392 7.80 13.29 30.42
N ARG A 393 8.41 14.39 29.97
CA ARG A 393 9.46 15.09 30.69
C ARG A 393 9.58 16.52 30.19
N LEU A 394 9.85 17.46 31.08
CA LEU A 394 10.19 18.85 30.72
C LEU A 394 11.14 19.48 31.75
N TYR A 395 11.77 20.59 31.37
CA TYR A 395 12.51 21.47 32.29
C TYR A 395 12.38 22.91 31.82
N ASP A 396 12.14 23.85 32.73
CA ASP A 396 11.76 25.24 32.40
C ASP A 396 12.43 26.30 33.30
N LYS A 397 13.48 25.93 34.04
CA LYS A 397 14.08 26.78 35.09
C LYS A 397 15.54 27.16 34.81
N LEU A 398 16.10 26.80 33.66
CA LEU A 398 17.46 27.21 33.30
C LEU A 398 17.39 28.63 32.71
N PRO A 399 18.23 29.56 33.18
CA PRO A 399 18.30 30.88 32.58
C PRO A 399 18.76 30.79 31.13
N ASP A 400 18.27 31.71 30.30
CA ASP A 400 18.78 31.90 28.95
C ASP A 400 20.22 32.41 28.99
N ASN A 401 21.07 31.91 28.10
CA ASN A 401 22.47 32.34 28.02
C ASN A 401 22.53 33.75 27.41
N PRO A 402 23.48 34.61 27.83
CA PRO A 402 23.85 35.78 27.04
C PRO A 402 24.26 35.38 25.60
N PRO A 403 24.00 36.22 24.58
CA PRO A 403 24.47 35.94 23.22
C PRO A 403 25.98 35.63 23.17
N GLY A 404 26.35 34.58 22.45
CA GLY A 404 27.72 34.06 22.32
C GLY A 404 28.12 33.03 23.39
N GLU A 405 27.45 32.99 24.54
CA GLU A 405 27.75 32.07 25.64
C GLU A 405 26.97 30.75 25.51
N VAL A 406 27.50 29.68 26.12
CA VAL A 406 26.85 28.35 26.11
C VAL A 406 26.95 27.64 27.46
N ASN A 407 25.90 26.91 27.83
CA ASN A 407 25.89 26.02 28.99
C ASN A 407 26.07 24.56 28.56
N VAL A 408 27.31 24.09 28.58
CA VAL A 408 27.65 22.70 28.19
C VAL A 408 27.37 21.66 29.27
N SER A 409 27.15 22.10 30.53
CA SER A 409 26.75 21.18 31.61
C SER A 409 25.29 20.76 31.47
N ASN A 410 24.45 21.63 30.90
CA ASN A 410 23.05 21.37 30.60
C ASN A 410 22.77 21.52 29.10
N ASN A 411 23.35 20.63 28.29
CA ASN A 411 23.34 20.76 26.82
C ASN A 411 21.97 21.05 26.19
N TRP A 412 20.89 20.47 26.70
CA TRP A 412 19.54 20.63 26.13
C TRP A 412 18.76 21.86 26.61
N GLY A 413 19.28 22.59 27.61
CA GLY A 413 18.60 23.77 28.15
C GLY A 413 17.22 23.45 28.74
N ASN A 414 16.30 24.39 28.60
CA ASN A 414 14.88 24.14 28.83
C ASN A 414 14.30 23.37 27.63
N PHE A 415 13.46 22.38 27.90
CA PHE A 415 12.98 21.46 26.88
C PHE A 415 11.60 20.88 27.21
N VAL A 416 10.93 20.38 26.17
CA VAL A 416 9.75 19.51 26.27
C VAL A 416 10.02 18.21 25.51
N LEU A 417 9.78 17.07 26.18
CA LEU A 417 9.91 15.74 25.60
C LEU A 417 8.53 15.07 25.50
N ILE A 418 8.10 14.78 24.27
CA ILE A 418 6.78 14.24 23.95
C ILE A 418 6.94 12.79 23.49
N ARG A 419 6.25 11.85 24.14
CA ARG A 419 6.17 10.45 23.73
C ARG A 419 5.04 10.24 22.72
N LEU A 420 5.37 9.64 21.59
CA LEU A 420 4.43 9.19 20.56
C LEU A 420 3.84 7.82 20.89
N GLU A 421 2.73 7.47 20.25
CA GLU A 421 2.13 6.12 20.36
C GLU A 421 3.09 5.01 19.93
N SER A 422 3.95 5.29 18.95
CA SER A 422 5.01 4.37 18.49
C SER A 422 6.08 4.08 19.55
N GLY A 423 6.10 4.83 20.66
CA GLY A 423 7.14 4.77 21.69
C GLY A 423 8.38 5.60 21.41
N LEU A 424 8.49 6.23 20.23
CA LEU A 424 9.50 7.25 19.94
C LEU A 424 9.19 8.55 20.69
N HIS A 425 10.18 9.43 20.79
CA HIS A 425 10.05 10.69 21.52
C HIS A 425 10.48 11.88 20.66
N VAL A 426 9.71 12.96 20.69
CA VAL A 426 10.05 14.26 20.08
C VAL A 426 10.61 15.16 21.16
N LEU A 427 11.80 15.71 20.94
CA LEU A 427 12.44 16.67 21.82
C LEU A 427 12.45 18.04 21.16
N LEU A 428 11.90 19.03 21.85
CA LEU A 428 12.04 20.46 21.56
C LEU A 428 12.90 21.08 22.66
N ALA A 429 14.00 21.72 22.30
CA ALA A 429 15.02 22.19 23.25
C ALA A 429 15.43 23.65 23.01
N HIS A 430 16.24 24.19 23.93
CA HIS A 430 16.67 25.59 23.97
C HIS A 430 15.51 26.58 24.20
N LEU A 431 14.48 26.17 24.92
CA LEU A 431 13.30 27.00 25.21
C LEU A 431 13.63 28.14 26.20
N LYS A 432 12.84 29.21 26.16
CA LYS A 432 12.98 30.38 27.02
C LYS A 432 12.66 30.03 28.48
N GLU A 433 13.40 30.61 29.42
CA GLU A 433 13.16 30.40 30.85
C GLU A 433 11.72 30.76 31.25
N ASN A 434 11.10 29.90 32.08
CA ASN A 434 9.74 30.07 32.62
C ASN A 434 8.66 30.28 31.52
N SER A 435 8.85 29.69 30.34
CA SER A 435 7.94 29.87 29.20
C SER A 435 7.06 28.65 28.92
N ILE A 436 7.43 27.46 29.41
CA ILE A 436 6.73 26.22 29.10
C ILE A 436 5.35 26.21 29.78
N LYS A 437 4.31 26.08 28.96
CA LYS A 437 2.90 26.08 29.40
C LYS A 437 2.36 24.67 29.71
N ALA A 438 2.97 23.65 29.10
CA ALA A 438 2.59 22.25 29.31
C ALA A 438 3.11 21.70 30.64
N LYS A 439 2.48 20.63 31.12
CA LYS A 439 2.91 19.87 32.30
C LYS A 439 3.24 18.43 31.94
N GLU A 440 4.10 17.81 32.74
CA GLU A 440 4.35 16.37 32.61
C GLU A 440 3.03 15.60 32.80
N GLY A 441 2.75 14.70 31.87
CA GLY A 441 1.52 13.93 31.81
C GLY A 441 0.47 14.46 30.84
N ASP A 442 0.57 15.73 30.41
CA ASP A 442 -0.37 16.35 29.47
C ASP A 442 -0.36 15.64 28.11
N TYR A 443 -1.52 15.56 27.48
CA TYR A 443 -1.65 15.16 26.08
C TYR A 443 -1.67 16.41 25.21
N VAL A 444 -0.79 16.48 24.23
CA VAL A 444 -0.63 17.62 23.32
C VAL A 444 -1.04 17.22 21.91
N THR A 445 -1.58 18.18 21.17
CA THR A 445 -1.97 18.03 19.76
C THR A 445 -1.16 18.99 18.89
N PRO A 446 -0.98 18.69 17.59
CA PRO A 446 -0.27 19.59 16.69
C PRO A 446 -0.85 21.01 16.73
N GLY A 447 0.02 22.02 16.72
CA GLY A 447 -0.37 23.43 16.80
C GLY A 447 -0.62 23.97 18.21
N MET A 448 -0.68 23.12 19.24
CA MET A 448 -0.78 23.58 20.64
C MET A 448 0.50 24.30 21.08
N VAL A 449 0.39 25.48 21.67
CA VAL A 449 1.54 26.24 22.19
C VAL A 449 2.15 25.53 23.40
N LEU A 450 3.43 25.17 23.31
CA LEU A 450 4.18 24.49 24.36
C LEU A 450 5.01 25.46 25.21
N GLY A 451 5.58 26.49 24.60
CA GLY A 451 6.44 27.46 25.26
C GLY A 451 6.90 28.54 24.29
N ALA A 452 8.08 29.11 24.52
CA ALA A 452 8.68 30.09 23.63
C ALA A 452 10.14 29.74 23.28
N CYS A 453 10.58 30.17 22.11
CA CYS A 453 11.96 30.03 21.65
C CYS A 453 12.88 30.84 22.58
N GLY A 454 13.97 30.23 23.02
CA GLY A 454 14.92 30.82 23.97
C GLY A 454 16.36 30.68 23.51
N ASN A 455 17.27 30.78 24.48
CA ASN A 455 18.71 30.63 24.29
C ASN A 455 19.34 29.86 25.47
N SER A 456 18.66 28.85 26.01
CA SER A 456 19.15 28.07 27.15
C SER A 456 19.98 26.84 26.72
N GLY A 457 20.91 26.37 27.55
CA GLY A 457 21.69 25.16 27.27
C GLY A 457 22.86 25.37 26.30
N ARG A 458 23.17 24.40 25.43
CA ARG A 458 24.23 24.55 24.41
C ARG A 458 23.76 25.36 23.20
N SER A 459 23.32 26.59 23.47
CA SER A 459 22.78 27.51 22.49
C SER A 459 23.55 28.83 22.53
N PRO A 460 24.38 29.14 21.50
CA PRO A 460 25.17 30.38 21.46
C PRO A 460 24.36 31.59 20.99
N GLN A 461 23.21 31.38 20.36
CA GLN A 461 22.25 32.42 19.98
C GLN A 461 20.84 31.82 19.98
N PRO A 462 19.78 32.61 20.16
CA PRO A 462 18.41 32.13 20.10
C PRO A 462 18.13 31.27 18.86
N HIS A 463 17.64 30.05 19.08
CA HIS A 463 17.18 29.13 18.05
C HIS A 463 16.34 28.01 18.68
N LEU A 464 15.53 27.33 17.86
CA LEU A 464 14.73 26.19 18.28
C LEU A 464 15.37 24.89 17.79
N HIS A 465 15.69 23.98 18.70
CA HIS A 465 16.13 22.63 18.35
C HIS A 465 14.97 21.64 18.32
N LEU A 466 14.92 20.80 17.30
CA LEU A 466 13.96 19.71 17.12
C LEU A 466 14.68 18.41 16.76
N GLN A 467 14.38 17.33 17.50
CA GLN A 467 14.79 15.98 17.12
C GLN A 467 13.75 14.93 17.49
N VAL A 468 13.82 13.78 16.82
CA VAL A 468 13.15 12.55 17.25
C VAL A 468 14.19 11.59 17.80
N GLN A 469 13.93 10.95 18.93
CA GLN A 469 14.85 10.04 19.61
C GLN A 469 14.17 8.74 20.04
N ARG A 470 14.97 7.67 20.15
CA ARG A 470 14.49 6.31 20.41
C ARG A 470 13.91 6.08 21.80
N THR A 471 14.41 6.77 22.82
CA THR A 471 14.05 6.54 24.22
C THR A 471 13.78 7.85 24.95
N ALA A 472 13.29 7.75 26.19
CA ALA A 472 13.01 8.91 27.05
C ALA A 472 14.30 9.57 27.63
N GLU A 473 15.46 8.96 27.43
CA GLU A 473 16.73 9.52 27.87
C GLU A 473 17.14 10.70 26.99
N LEU A 474 17.50 11.83 27.61
CA LEU A 474 17.93 13.02 26.87
C LEU A 474 19.23 12.72 26.11
N GLY A 475 19.25 13.01 24.81
CA GLY A 475 20.38 12.66 23.95
C GLY A 475 20.45 11.17 23.58
N SER A 476 19.34 10.44 23.71
CA SER A 476 19.19 9.13 23.07
C SER A 476 19.49 9.21 21.56
N PRO A 477 19.98 8.13 20.92
CA PRO A 477 20.17 8.10 19.48
C PRO A 477 18.93 8.57 18.71
N THR A 478 19.16 9.48 17.78
CA THR A 478 18.10 10.10 16.99
C THR A 478 17.50 9.12 15.99
N TYR A 479 16.28 9.41 15.57
CA TYR A 479 15.49 8.62 14.64
C TYR A 479 15.06 9.50 13.45
N PRO A 480 15.06 8.98 12.20
CA PRO A 480 14.68 9.78 11.04
C PRO A 480 13.30 10.41 11.17
N PHE A 481 13.17 11.66 10.72
CA PHE A 481 11.90 12.35 10.60
C PHE A 481 11.85 13.22 9.32
N HIS A 482 10.69 13.76 9.01
CA HIS A 482 10.47 14.75 7.96
C HIS A 482 9.37 15.72 8.39
N LEU A 483 9.38 16.92 7.79
CA LEU A 483 8.32 17.91 7.98
C LEU A 483 7.20 17.68 6.97
N CYS A 484 5.95 17.82 7.40
CA CYS A 484 4.77 17.59 6.58
C CYS A 484 4.10 18.89 6.17
N SER A 485 3.62 18.94 4.92
CA SER A 485 2.81 20.02 4.36
C SER A 485 3.41 21.41 4.61
N VAL A 486 4.56 21.67 3.99
CA VAL A 486 5.29 22.93 4.16
C VAL A 486 5.44 23.68 2.85
N MET A 487 5.50 25.01 2.95
CA MET A 487 6.11 25.86 1.92
C MET A 487 7.62 25.80 2.10
N HIS A 488 8.31 25.23 1.12
CA HIS A 488 9.76 25.08 1.11
C HIS A 488 10.37 26.11 0.19
N HIS A 489 11.19 27.00 0.76
CA HIS A 489 11.96 27.99 0.01
C HIS A 489 13.42 27.59 0.02
N GLU A 490 13.92 27.15 -1.13
CA GLU A 490 15.33 26.82 -1.30
C GLU A 490 16.20 28.08 -1.23
N SER A 491 17.48 27.91 -0.92
CA SER A 491 18.44 29.01 -0.81
C SER A 491 18.61 29.82 -2.10
N ASP A 492 18.27 29.24 -3.25
CA ASP A 492 18.32 29.88 -4.57
C ASP A 492 17.05 30.70 -4.91
N GLY A 493 16.06 30.73 -4.00
CA GLY A 493 14.83 31.51 -4.12
C GLY A 493 13.64 30.73 -4.69
N VAL A 494 13.79 29.46 -5.06
CA VAL A 494 12.65 28.63 -5.52
C VAL A 494 11.73 28.31 -4.34
N SER A 495 10.45 28.65 -4.47
CA SER A 495 9.39 28.30 -3.51
C SER A 495 8.52 27.18 -4.06
N GLU A 496 8.37 26.10 -3.30
CA GLU A 496 7.59 24.93 -3.70
C GLU A 496 6.85 24.36 -2.48
N TYR A 497 5.61 23.95 -2.68
CA TYR A 497 4.90 23.18 -1.68
C TYR A 497 5.40 21.73 -1.64
N ARG A 498 5.71 21.23 -0.44
CA ARG A 498 6.16 19.85 -0.22
C ARG A 498 5.35 19.18 0.87
N VAL A 499 4.69 18.08 0.52
CA VAL A 499 4.03 17.20 1.49
C VAL A 499 5.06 16.53 2.40
N VAL A 500 6.22 16.18 1.85
CA VAL A 500 7.32 15.52 2.58
C VAL A 500 8.57 16.38 2.38
N SER A 501 9.00 17.08 3.42
CA SER A 501 10.19 17.92 3.37
C SER A 501 11.28 17.45 4.33
N ARG A 502 12.51 17.41 3.83
CA ARG A 502 13.74 17.25 4.61
C ARG A 502 14.67 18.41 4.28
N PRO A 503 14.53 19.54 4.98
CA PRO A 503 15.18 20.77 4.58
C PRO A 503 16.69 20.72 4.87
N LYS A 504 17.46 21.45 4.05
CA LYS A 504 18.91 21.60 4.17
C LYS A 504 19.24 22.90 4.89
N ILE A 505 20.49 23.01 5.34
CA ILE A 505 21.00 24.26 5.94
C ILE A 505 20.83 25.41 4.95
N GLY A 506 20.29 26.53 5.44
CA GLY A 506 20.01 27.72 4.63
C GLY A 506 18.63 27.75 3.96
N ASP A 507 17.93 26.61 3.87
CA ASP A 507 16.53 26.60 3.41
C ASP A 507 15.64 27.36 4.40
N ARG A 508 14.50 27.85 3.90
CA ARG A 508 13.45 28.47 4.73
C ARG A 508 12.18 27.65 4.61
N ILE A 509 11.52 27.45 5.74
CA ILE A 509 10.35 26.58 5.88
C ILE A 509 9.23 27.32 6.58
N GLU A 510 8.04 27.18 6.04
CA GLU A 510 6.80 27.73 6.59
C GLU A 510 5.71 26.65 6.57
N ALA A 511 4.81 26.67 7.56
CA ALA A 511 3.63 25.81 7.56
C ALA A 511 2.72 26.16 6.37
N ALA A 512 2.27 25.17 5.59
CA ALA A 512 1.26 25.42 4.57
C ALA A 512 -0.11 25.63 5.23
N ALA A 513 -0.47 26.88 5.48
CA ALA A 513 -1.74 27.23 6.13
C ALA A 513 -2.93 26.82 5.25
N VAL A 514 -3.86 26.08 5.85
CA VAL A 514 -5.08 25.63 5.16
C VAL A 514 -5.98 26.83 4.87
N SER A 515 -6.41 26.97 3.62
CA SER A 515 -7.47 27.89 3.24
C SER A 515 -8.83 27.22 3.45
N GLU A 516 -9.67 27.82 4.31
CA GLU A 516 -11.01 27.30 4.58
C GLU A 516 -11.86 27.25 3.30
N GLY A 517 -11.76 28.26 2.44
CA GLY A 517 -12.52 28.33 1.18
C GLY A 517 -12.12 27.22 0.22
N LEU A 518 -10.83 27.02 -0.02
CA LEU A 518 -10.35 25.97 -0.90
C LEU A 518 -10.63 24.57 -0.32
N ALA A 519 -10.41 24.39 0.99
CA ALA A 519 -10.64 23.12 1.67
C ALA A 519 -12.12 22.72 1.64
N ALA A 520 -13.04 23.65 1.89
CA ALA A 520 -14.48 23.37 1.90
C ALA A 520 -14.98 22.85 0.55
N GLN A 521 -14.47 23.36 -0.57
CA GLN A 521 -14.94 23.01 -1.90
C GLN A 521 -14.31 21.74 -2.48
N LEU A 522 -13.12 21.37 -1.99
CA LEU A 522 -12.48 20.10 -2.33
C LEU A 522 -12.82 18.99 -1.33
N HIS A 523 -13.59 19.30 -0.27
CA HIS A 523 -14.01 18.32 0.72
C HIS A 523 -14.95 17.28 0.09
N LEU A 524 -14.64 16.00 0.28
CA LEU A 524 -15.37 14.86 -0.26
C LEU A 524 -16.02 14.05 0.88
N PRO A 525 -17.15 14.52 1.45
CA PRO A 525 -17.84 13.80 2.52
C PRO A 525 -18.51 12.51 2.01
N VAL A 526 -18.79 11.57 2.91
CA VAL A 526 -19.53 10.33 2.57
C VAL A 526 -20.86 10.66 1.90
N GLY A 527 -21.16 9.95 0.80
CA GLY A 527 -22.38 10.15 0.04
C GLY A 527 -22.30 11.32 -0.95
N ARG A 528 -21.22 12.11 -1.00
CA ARG A 528 -21.05 13.15 -2.02
C ARG A 528 -21.16 12.53 -3.41
N GLN A 529 -22.00 13.09 -4.27
CA GLN A 529 -22.20 12.69 -5.65
C GLN A 529 -21.80 13.83 -6.58
N LEU A 530 -21.06 13.51 -7.64
CA LEU A 530 -20.61 14.45 -8.66
C LEU A 530 -20.89 13.86 -10.04
N THR A 531 -21.75 14.53 -10.81
CA THR A 531 -22.14 14.08 -12.16
C THR A 531 -21.44 14.94 -13.20
N TYR A 532 -20.60 14.30 -14.02
CA TYR A 532 -19.88 14.95 -15.11
C TYR A 532 -20.46 14.58 -16.46
N GLU A 533 -20.52 15.57 -17.35
CA GLU A 533 -20.68 15.36 -18.77
C GLU A 533 -19.29 15.31 -19.42
N LEU A 534 -18.98 14.16 -20.00
CA LEU A 534 -17.70 13.86 -20.61
C LEU A 534 -17.79 13.88 -22.13
N GLU A 535 -16.87 14.58 -22.78
CA GLU A 535 -16.69 14.62 -24.23
C GLU A 535 -15.21 14.42 -24.58
N GLY A 536 -14.92 13.89 -25.76
CA GLY A 536 -13.53 13.70 -26.20
C GLY A 536 -13.29 12.48 -27.08
N HIS A 537 -12.01 12.13 -27.22
CA HIS A 537 -11.60 11.04 -28.10
C HIS A 537 -12.22 9.70 -27.69
N GLY A 538 -12.86 9.02 -28.65
CA GLY A 538 -13.51 7.71 -28.45
C GLY A 538 -14.91 7.79 -27.85
N ILE A 539 -15.42 8.98 -27.51
CA ILE A 539 -16.75 9.19 -26.96
C ILE A 539 -17.66 9.74 -28.07
N LYS A 540 -18.77 9.04 -28.33
CA LYS A 540 -19.75 9.50 -29.32
C LYS A 540 -20.73 10.45 -28.64
N GLY A 541 -20.58 11.75 -28.90
CA GLY A 541 -21.41 12.79 -28.29
C GLY A 541 -20.99 13.07 -26.85
N LYS A 542 -21.98 13.30 -25.98
CA LYS A 542 -21.79 13.59 -24.56
C LYS A 542 -22.15 12.35 -23.74
N LEU A 543 -21.25 11.96 -22.83
CA LEU A 543 -21.43 10.81 -21.95
C LEU A 543 -21.50 11.29 -20.50
N THR A 544 -22.63 11.05 -19.84
CA THR A 544 -22.77 11.34 -18.41
C THR A 544 -22.14 10.23 -17.58
N ARG A 545 -21.37 10.61 -16.56
CA ARG A 545 -20.69 9.72 -15.60
C ARG A 545 -20.86 10.27 -14.19
N GLU A 546 -21.01 9.39 -13.23
CA GLU A 546 -21.19 9.75 -11.82
C GLU A 546 -19.98 9.28 -11.01
N LEU A 547 -19.51 10.14 -10.11
CA LEU A 547 -18.56 9.82 -9.06
C LEU A 547 -19.26 9.97 -7.70
N GLN A 548 -19.20 8.93 -6.87
CA GLN A 548 -19.78 8.91 -5.54
C GLN A 548 -18.71 8.61 -4.49
N VAL A 549 -18.77 9.31 -3.36
CA VAL A 549 -17.90 9.02 -2.21
C VAL A 549 -18.54 7.94 -1.34
N GLU A 550 -17.80 6.86 -1.13
CA GLU A 550 -18.17 5.75 -0.27
C GLU A 550 -17.19 5.60 0.90
N LEU A 551 -17.71 5.18 2.06
CA LEU A 551 -16.90 4.76 3.20
C LEU A 551 -16.92 3.24 3.30
N THR A 552 -15.77 2.61 3.14
CA THR A 552 -15.65 1.16 3.28
C THR A 552 -15.84 0.73 4.74
N LEU A 553 -16.17 -0.55 4.96
CA LEU A 553 -16.26 -1.13 6.31
C LEU A 553 -14.96 -1.05 7.12
N LEU A 554 -13.83 -0.82 6.46
CA LEU A 554 -12.52 -0.63 7.08
C LEU A 554 -12.21 0.84 7.41
N GLY A 555 -13.17 1.75 7.20
CA GLY A 555 -13.02 3.18 7.47
C GLY A 555 -12.22 3.94 6.40
N GLN A 556 -11.96 3.32 5.24
CA GLN A 556 -11.28 3.98 4.13
C GLN A 556 -12.30 4.68 3.22
N PHE A 557 -12.11 5.96 2.95
CA PHE A 557 -12.87 6.74 1.98
C PHE A 557 -12.44 6.40 0.56
N ARG A 558 -13.39 6.25 -0.35
CA ARG A 558 -13.14 6.00 -1.77
C ARG A 558 -14.04 6.85 -2.65
N LEU A 559 -13.49 7.37 -3.74
CA LEU A 559 -14.26 7.94 -4.84
C LEU A 559 -14.53 6.83 -5.85
N VAL A 560 -15.80 6.51 -6.07
CA VAL A 560 -16.27 5.38 -6.86
C VAL A 560 -17.03 5.89 -8.09
N SER A 561 -16.69 5.40 -9.26
CA SER A 561 -17.41 5.66 -10.50
C SER A 561 -18.54 4.66 -10.70
N ASP A 562 -19.59 5.08 -11.42
CA ASP A 562 -20.65 4.23 -11.98
C ASP A 562 -20.15 2.99 -12.76
N THR A 563 -18.90 2.97 -13.24
CA THR A 563 -18.28 1.80 -13.88
C THR A 563 -17.77 0.75 -12.88
N GLY A 564 -17.75 1.06 -11.59
CA GLY A 564 -17.14 0.27 -10.51
C GLY A 564 -15.64 0.53 -10.32
N ALA A 565 -15.05 1.44 -11.09
CA ALA A 565 -13.71 1.95 -10.84
C ALA A 565 -13.69 2.78 -9.55
N SER A 566 -12.62 2.71 -8.76
CA SER A 566 -12.52 3.52 -7.53
C SER A 566 -11.09 3.83 -7.13
N ALA A 567 -10.90 4.93 -6.40
CA ALA A 567 -9.64 5.27 -5.76
C ALA A 567 -9.88 5.65 -4.30
N ALA A 568 -9.01 5.18 -3.41
CA ALA A 568 -9.01 5.63 -2.03
C ALA A 568 -8.49 7.07 -1.95
N PHE A 569 -8.90 7.83 -0.94
CA PHE A 569 -8.30 9.14 -0.68
C PHE A 569 -8.26 9.45 0.81
N GLU A 570 -7.40 10.41 1.15
CA GLU A 570 -7.28 10.97 2.50
C GLU A 570 -7.22 12.50 2.41
N GLU A 571 -7.87 13.15 3.37
CA GLU A 571 -7.84 14.60 3.59
C GLU A 571 -7.19 14.87 4.94
N THR A 572 -5.86 14.89 4.98
CA THR A 572 -5.09 15.05 6.24
C THR A 572 -3.99 16.07 6.06
N ASN A 573 -3.64 16.78 7.16
CA ASN A 573 -2.58 17.79 7.18
C ASN A 573 -2.68 18.83 6.05
N GLY A 574 -3.90 19.25 5.69
CA GLY A 574 -4.12 20.26 4.65
C GLY A 574 -3.86 19.77 3.23
N VAL A 575 -4.02 18.48 2.95
CA VAL A 575 -3.82 17.89 1.61
C VAL A 575 -4.94 16.91 1.30
N LEU A 576 -5.46 16.97 0.08
CA LEU A 576 -6.26 15.92 -0.53
C LEU A 576 -5.33 15.01 -1.37
N ALA A 577 -5.27 13.72 -1.04
CA ALA A 577 -4.38 12.77 -1.71
C ALA A 577 -5.08 11.44 -2.06
N PHE A 578 -4.98 11.01 -3.33
CA PHE A 578 -5.61 9.79 -3.86
C PHE A 578 -4.68 8.59 -3.98
N TYR A 579 -5.04 7.46 -3.40
CA TYR A 579 -4.27 6.22 -3.39
C TYR A 579 -5.05 5.06 -4.00
N ASP A 580 -4.34 3.96 -4.26
CA ASP A 580 -4.96 2.63 -4.46
C ASP A 580 -6.14 2.61 -5.45
N ARG A 581 -5.86 3.06 -6.68
CA ARG A 581 -6.79 2.95 -7.82
C ARG A 581 -7.06 1.48 -8.15
N GLN A 582 -8.32 1.07 -8.13
CA GLN A 582 -8.82 -0.29 -8.36
C GLN A 582 -10.01 -0.29 -9.32
N GLY A 583 -10.33 -1.43 -9.91
CA GLY A 583 -11.46 -1.60 -10.83
C GLY A 583 -11.09 -1.39 -12.31
N PRO A 584 -12.07 -1.35 -13.23
CA PRO A 584 -11.83 -1.22 -14.67
C PRO A 584 -11.19 0.12 -15.06
N ASP A 585 -10.73 0.23 -16.30
CA ASP A 585 -10.28 1.50 -16.90
C ASP A 585 -11.44 2.50 -16.88
N ASP A 586 -11.22 3.70 -16.35
CA ASP A 586 -12.25 4.74 -16.27
C ASP A 586 -11.64 6.12 -16.52
N ILE A 587 -11.92 6.66 -17.71
CA ILE A 587 -11.28 7.88 -18.17
C ILE A 587 -11.64 9.11 -17.32
N LEU A 588 -12.84 9.19 -16.73
CA LEU A 588 -13.23 10.31 -15.88
C LEU A 588 -12.45 10.26 -14.57
N LEU A 589 -12.49 9.12 -13.89
CA LEU A 589 -11.80 8.94 -12.61
C LEU A 589 -10.28 9.05 -12.78
N ASP A 590 -9.71 8.49 -13.85
CA ASP A 590 -8.27 8.55 -14.10
C ASP A 590 -7.83 9.99 -14.42
N THR A 591 -8.65 10.75 -15.15
CA THR A 591 -8.44 12.19 -15.38
C THR A 591 -8.55 13.00 -14.08
N TRP A 592 -9.55 12.70 -13.24
CA TRP A 592 -9.71 13.32 -11.92
C TRP A 592 -8.46 13.12 -11.06
N ILE A 593 -7.95 11.88 -10.99
CA ILE A 593 -6.78 11.55 -10.18
C ILE A 593 -5.52 12.20 -10.75
N LEU A 594 -5.34 12.28 -12.07
CA LEU A 594 -4.19 12.99 -12.63
C LEU A 594 -4.25 14.49 -12.33
N ALA A 595 -5.41 15.12 -12.51
CA ALA A 595 -5.58 16.55 -12.32
C ALA A 595 -5.58 16.99 -10.84
N ASN A 596 -6.13 16.17 -9.94
CA ASN A 596 -6.38 16.52 -8.53
C ASN A 596 -5.76 15.55 -7.51
N GLY A 597 -4.97 14.57 -7.96
CA GLY A 597 -4.57 13.42 -7.15
C GLY A 597 -3.70 13.71 -5.94
N LEU A 598 -2.95 14.81 -5.97
CA LEU A 598 -2.27 15.39 -4.82
C LEU A 598 -2.52 16.89 -4.85
N THR A 599 -3.46 17.37 -4.03
CA THR A 599 -3.89 18.77 -4.05
C THR A 599 -3.69 19.39 -2.67
N PRO A 600 -2.76 20.33 -2.52
CA PRO A 600 -2.60 21.10 -1.29
C PRO A 600 -3.83 21.98 -1.08
N LEU A 601 -4.36 22.01 0.14
CA LEU A 601 -5.52 22.82 0.54
C LEU A 601 -5.09 24.20 1.05
N THR A 602 -4.01 24.75 0.51
CA THR A 602 -3.46 26.07 0.84
C THR A 602 -3.42 26.95 -0.41
N GLU A 603 -3.72 28.24 -0.29
CA GLU A 603 -3.66 29.18 -1.42
C GLU A 603 -2.23 29.53 -1.81
N SER A 604 -1.28 29.40 -0.88
CA SER A 604 0.14 29.72 -1.09
C SER A 604 0.87 28.69 -1.96
N ALA A 605 0.30 27.49 -2.16
CA ALA A 605 0.90 26.46 -2.99
C ALA A 605 0.69 26.76 -4.48
N HIS A 606 1.67 27.44 -5.07
CA HIS A 606 1.69 27.69 -6.51
C HIS A 606 2.29 26.53 -7.31
N HIS A 607 3.27 25.82 -6.76
CA HIS A 607 3.98 24.72 -7.43
C HIS A 607 4.20 23.54 -6.49
N TRP A 608 4.03 22.31 -6.99
CA TRP A 608 4.37 21.09 -6.26
C TRP A 608 4.59 19.90 -7.21
N GLN A 609 5.15 18.82 -6.66
CA GLN A 609 5.44 17.59 -7.38
C GLN A 609 4.67 16.40 -6.83
N ASP A 610 4.38 15.45 -7.70
CA ASP A 610 3.81 14.15 -7.33
C ASP A 610 4.33 13.05 -8.26
N SER A 611 4.02 11.80 -7.93
CA SER A 611 4.33 10.66 -8.78
C SER A 611 3.16 9.66 -8.87
N PRO A 612 2.03 10.03 -9.50
CA PRO A 612 0.89 9.16 -9.68
C PRO A 612 1.24 7.96 -10.57
N PRO A 613 0.51 6.83 -10.47
CA PRO A 613 0.77 5.64 -11.27
C PRO A 613 0.67 5.86 -12.80
N ALA A 614 1.58 5.25 -13.56
CA ALA A 614 1.59 5.37 -15.02
C ALA A 614 0.45 4.62 -15.72
N ASN A 615 -0.27 3.73 -15.03
CA ASN A 615 -1.43 3.03 -15.56
C ASN A 615 -2.69 3.92 -15.66
N LEU A 616 -2.66 5.13 -15.09
CA LEU A 616 -3.70 6.15 -15.28
C LEU A 616 -3.66 6.77 -16.69
N LEU A 617 -2.55 6.58 -17.42
CA LEU A 617 -2.45 7.08 -18.78
C LEU A 617 -3.41 6.29 -19.71
N PRO A 618 -4.12 6.97 -20.64
CA PRO A 618 -4.98 6.32 -21.62
C PRO A 618 -4.16 5.67 -22.74
N LEU A 619 -3.38 4.65 -22.38
CA LEU A 619 -2.45 3.95 -23.26
C LEU A 619 -3.17 2.99 -24.20
N ASN A 620 -2.72 2.93 -25.45
CA ASN A 620 -3.17 1.90 -26.37
C ASN A 620 -2.55 0.53 -26.01
N LEU A 621 -3.05 -0.56 -26.63
CA LEU A 621 -2.61 -1.91 -26.30
C LEU A 621 -1.08 -2.12 -26.49
N GLN A 622 -0.48 -1.54 -27.54
CA GLN A 622 0.95 -1.65 -27.79
C GLN A 622 1.77 -0.95 -26.69
N GLN A 623 1.34 0.25 -26.28
CA GLN A 623 1.94 1.01 -25.20
C GLN A 623 1.77 0.30 -23.85
N LYS A 624 0.58 -0.28 -23.56
CA LYS A 624 0.35 -1.10 -22.38
C LYS A 624 1.30 -2.31 -22.36
N ILE A 625 1.48 -3.01 -23.48
CA ILE A 625 2.42 -4.15 -23.58
C ILE A 625 3.88 -3.68 -23.41
N LEU A 626 4.27 -2.55 -24.00
CA LEU A 626 5.62 -2.00 -23.86
C LEU A 626 5.93 -1.60 -22.41
N LEU A 627 5.00 -0.87 -21.79
CA LEU A 627 5.10 -0.44 -20.39
C LEU A 627 5.16 -1.67 -19.49
N TRP A 628 4.29 -2.65 -19.76
CA TRP A 628 4.34 -3.95 -19.14
C TRP A 628 5.78 -4.46 -19.26
N LEU A 629 6.29 -4.82 -20.45
CA LEU A 629 7.64 -5.39 -20.63
C LEU A 629 8.78 -4.67 -19.89
N ILE A 630 8.85 -3.33 -19.97
CA ILE A 630 10.00 -2.55 -19.46
C ILE A 630 9.91 -2.26 -17.95
N ARG A 631 8.69 -2.18 -17.39
CA ARG A 631 8.45 -1.82 -15.98
C ARG A 631 7.63 -2.92 -15.30
N PRO A 632 8.25 -4.05 -14.94
CA PRO A 632 7.56 -5.22 -14.43
C PRO A 632 6.78 -5.01 -13.13
N LEU A 633 7.26 -4.14 -12.26
CA LEU A 633 6.65 -3.83 -10.96
C LEU A 633 5.74 -2.59 -10.97
N GLY A 634 5.61 -1.92 -12.12
CA GLY A 634 4.99 -0.61 -12.23
C GLY A 634 6.00 0.55 -12.22
N CYS A 635 5.49 1.75 -12.45
CA CYS A 635 6.23 3.00 -12.28
C CYS A 635 5.29 4.19 -12.08
N GLY A 636 5.82 5.24 -11.47
CA GLY A 636 5.15 6.54 -11.37
C GLY A 636 5.51 7.48 -12.49
N LEU A 637 4.61 8.42 -12.77
CA LEU A 637 4.85 9.58 -13.61
C LEU A 637 5.71 10.59 -12.84
N ASN A 638 6.45 11.43 -13.56
CA ASN A 638 6.99 12.66 -12.99
C ASN A 638 5.99 13.78 -13.23
N SER A 639 5.27 14.19 -12.18
CA SER A 639 4.18 15.15 -12.29
C SER A 639 4.55 16.46 -11.62
N HIS A 640 4.41 17.55 -12.36
CA HIS A 640 4.59 18.90 -11.87
C HIS A 640 3.26 19.64 -11.96
N TYR A 641 2.79 20.14 -10.83
CA TYR A 641 1.55 20.88 -10.72
C TYR A 641 1.84 22.36 -10.53
N GLN A 642 0.97 23.18 -11.11
CA GLN A 642 0.94 24.61 -10.94
C GLN A 642 -0.49 25.06 -10.68
N ARG A 643 -0.67 26.01 -9.75
CA ARG A 643 -1.96 26.63 -9.48
C ARG A 643 -1.87 28.14 -9.39
N HIS A 644 -2.81 28.80 -10.04
CA HIS A 644 -3.00 30.24 -9.96
C HIS A 644 -4.48 30.60 -9.86
N TRP A 645 -4.76 31.78 -9.32
CA TRP A 645 -6.10 32.34 -9.29
C TRP A 645 -6.44 32.99 -10.63
N ASP A 646 -7.65 32.74 -11.16
CA ASP A 646 -8.19 33.39 -12.35
C ASP A 646 -9.22 34.45 -11.93
N ASP A 647 -8.81 35.71 -11.94
CA ASP A 647 -9.65 36.85 -11.54
C ASP A 647 -10.90 37.04 -12.40
N VAL A 648 -10.89 36.59 -13.66
CA VAL A 648 -12.02 36.79 -14.57
C VAL A 648 -13.15 35.82 -14.23
N HIS A 649 -12.78 34.57 -14.00
CA HIS A 649 -13.75 33.49 -13.76
C HIS A 649 -13.98 33.23 -12.27
N GLN A 650 -13.18 33.84 -11.38
CA GLN A 650 -13.22 33.65 -9.93
C GLN A 650 -13.04 32.19 -9.52
N ILE A 651 -12.06 31.53 -10.15
CA ILE A 651 -11.73 30.12 -9.94
C ILE A 651 -10.23 29.94 -9.73
N TRP A 652 -9.86 28.85 -9.07
CA TRP A 652 -8.50 28.35 -9.06
C TRP A 652 -8.26 27.48 -10.29
N LYS A 653 -7.31 27.84 -11.14
CA LYS A 653 -6.85 26.99 -12.24
C LYS A 653 -5.66 26.16 -11.79
N GLN A 654 -5.84 24.85 -11.76
CA GLN A 654 -4.82 23.89 -11.42
C GLN A 654 -4.41 23.12 -12.67
N GLN A 655 -3.17 23.31 -13.11
CA GLN A 655 -2.60 22.67 -14.28
C GLN A 655 -1.51 21.70 -13.86
N ALA A 656 -1.36 20.59 -14.57
CA ALA A 656 -0.30 19.63 -14.31
C ALA A 656 0.29 19.09 -15.60
N GLN A 657 1.60 18.88 -15.57
CA GLN A 657 2.34 18.18 -16.64
C GLN A 657 2.86 16.87 -16.08
N HIS A 658 2.44 15.76 -16.67
CA HIS A 658 2.84 14.41 -16.30
C HIS A 658 3.73 13.82 -17.37
N GLN A 659 4.93 13.39 -17.00
CA GLN A 659 5.91 12.87 -17.94
C GLN A 659 6.42 11.50 -17.52
N MET A 660 6.62 10.64 -18.51
CA MET A 660 7.31 9.36 -18.33
C MET A 660 8.26 9.11 -19.50
N LYS A 661 9.51 8.81 -19.17
CA LYS A 661 10.53 8.42 -20.15
C LYS A 661 10.56 6.90 -20.32
N ILE A 662 10.34 6.43 -21.54
CA ILE A 662 10.47 5.02 -21.94
C ILE A 662 11.49 4.94 -23.07
N GLY A 663 12.69 4.47 -22.75
CA GLY A 663 13.81 4.45 -23.70
C GLY A 663 14.16 5.89 -24.15
N THR A 664 14.00 6.15 -25.44
CA THR A 664 14.20 7.48 -26.06
C THR A 664 12.91 8.30 -26.19
N THR A 665 11.74 7.68 -25.99
CA THR A 665 10.44 8.34 -26.12
C THR A 665 9.98 8.91 -24.76
N ILE A 666 9.36 10.09 -24.79
CA ILE A 666 8.72 10.71 -23.63
C ILE A 666 7.22 10.69 -23.89
N TRP A 667 6.46 10.07 -22.99
CA TRP A 667 5.01 10.19 -22.95
C TRP A 667 4.68 11.36 -22.04
N ARG A 668 3.91 12.31 -22.56
CA ARG A 668 3.50 13.52 -21.86
C ARG A 668 1.99 13.63 -21.87
N VAL A 669 1.41 13.85 -20.69
CA VAL A 669 0.02 14.23 -20.49
C VAL A 669 -0.02 15.57 -19.81
N ASP A 670 -0.90 16.44 -20.28
CA ASP A 670 -1.20 17.69 -19.61
C ASP A 670 -2.65 17.61 -19.09
N THR A 671 -2.88 18.00 -17.84
CA THR A 671 -4.22 18.07 -17.25
C THR A 671 -4.51 19.45 -16.69
N GLU A 672 -5.78 19.82 -16.66
CA GLU A 672 -6.27 21.05 -16.06
C GLU A 672 -7.51 20.75 -15.21
N SER A 673 -7.66 21.43 -14.08
CA SER A 673 -8.83 21.39 -13.22
C SER A 673 -9.19 22.81 -12.80
N ASP A 674 -10.41 23.22 -13.13
CA ASP A 674 -11.01 24.48 -12.73
C ASP A 674 -11.76 24.27 -11.42
N ILE A 675 -11.25 24.82 -10.33
CA ILE A 675 -11.79 24.66 -8.98
C ILE A 675 -12.55 25.95 -8.62
N ASP A 676 -13.87 25.85 -8.62
CA ASP A 676 -14.80 26.91 -8.30
C ASP A 676 -15.07 26.97 -6.79
N LEU A 677 -15.16 28.19 -6.25
CA LEU A 677 -15.34 28.41 -4.81
C LEU A 677 -16.76 28.09 -4.29
N GLU A 678 -17.71 27.77 -5.16
CA GLU A 678 -19.08 27.40 -4.77
C GLU A 678 -19.41 25.93 -5.04
N ILE A 679 -18.89 25.35 -6.13
CA ILE A 679 -19.29 24.01 -6.60
C ILE A 679 -18.14 22.99 -6.67
N GLY A 680 -16.91 23.38 -6.35
CA GLY A 680 -15.72 22.53 -6.42
C GLY A 680 -15.18 22.39 -7.85
N CYS A 681 -14.68 21.22 -8.23
CA CYS A 681 -14.09 21.00 -9.55
C CYS A 681 -15.14 21.12 -10.66
N LYS A 682 -15.21 22.28 -11.31
CA LYS A 682 -16.22 22.61 -12.32
C LYS A 682 -15.92 22.00 -13.68
N GLN A 683 -14.65 22.01 -14.07
CA GLN A 683 -14.17 21.43 -15.33
C GLN A 683 -12.86 20.72 -15.11
N ILE A 684 -12.67 19.60 -15.80
CA ILE A 684 -11.41 18.85 -15.81
C ILE A 684 -11.09 18.45 -17.24
N LEU A 685 -9.86 18.70 -17.65
CA LEU A 685 -9.36 18.42 -18.98
C LEU A 685 -8.13 17.52 -18.86
N MET A 686 -8.03 16.54 -19.75
CA MET A 686 -6.81 15.78 -19.99
C MET A 686 -6.48 15.81 -21.48
N ILE A 687 -5.21 16.07 -21.80
CA ILE A 687 -4.66 16.04 -23.15
C ILE A 687 -3.52 15.02 -23.18
N PHE A 688 -3.64 14.02 -24.05
CA PHE A 688 -2.60 13.03 -24.31
C PHE A 688 -2.34 12.92 -25.81
N ASN A 689 -1.15 13.29 -26.25
CA ASN A 689 -0.79 13.40 -27.67
C ASN A 689 -1.74 14.35 -28.42
N THR A 690 -2.53 13.84 -29.38
CA THR A 690 -3.54 14.60 -30.12
C THR A 690 -4.96 14.45 -29.54
N ASN A 691 -5.12 13.66 -28.50
CA ASN A 691 -6.42 13.31 -27.94
C ASN A 691 -6.71 14.15 -26.70
N SER A 692 -7.94 14.60 -26.56
CA SER A 692 -8.42 15.30 -25.37
C SER A 692 -9.68 14.66 -24.81
N TRP A 693 -9.86 14.78 -23.50
CA TRP A 693 -11.06 14.42 -22.76
C TRP A 693 -11.41 15.56 -21.82
N HIS A 694 -12.63 16.06 -21.95
CA HIS A 694 -13.14 17.20 -21.20
C HIS A 694 -14.36 16.75 -20.41
N ALA A 695 -14.31 16.96 -19.10
CA ALA A 695 -15.37 16.63 -18.16
C ALA A 695 -15.89 17.92 -17.54
N LYS A 696 -17.17 18.23 -17.75
CA LYS A 696 -17.85 19.39 -17.15
C LYS A 696 -18.82 18.92 -16.08
N LEU A 697 -18.70 19.46 -14.87
CA LEU A 697 -19.65 19.19 -13.79
C LEU A 697 -21.04 19.71 -14.20
N VAL A 698 -22.04 18.85 -14.09
CA VAL A 698 -23.44 19.17 -14.40
C VAL A 698 -24.26 19.25 -13.13
N GLU A 699 -23.97 18.39 -12.16
CA GLU A 699 -24.72 18.27 -10.93
C GLU A 699 -23.80 17.83 -9.79
N ALA A 700 -23.96 18.46 -8.63
CA ALA A 700 -23.30 18.07 -7.39
C ALA A 700 -24.37 17.84 -6.32
N GLY A 701 -24.20 16.82 -5.50
CA GLY A 701 -25.21 16.42 -4.54
C GLY A 701 -24.69 15.57 -3.40
N LEU A 702 -25.62 15.10 -2.59
CA LEU A 702 -25.42 14.15 -1.52
C LEU A 702 -26.47 13.05 -1.63
N ALA A 703 -26.03 11.81 -1.65
CA ALA A 703 -26.90 10.63 -1.63
C ALA A 703 -27.76 10.62 -0.36
N SER A 704 -29.01 10.16 -0.47
CA SER A 704 -29.87 9.98 0.70
C SER A 704 -29.40 8.81 1.56
N ASP A 705 -29.59 8.92 2.86
CA ASP A 705 -29.35 7.85 3.83
C ASP A 705 -30.56 7.72 4.78
N GLN A 706 -30.56 6.72 5.67
CA GLN A 706 -31.67 6.48 6.59
C GLN A 706 -31.97 7.69 7.48
N GLY A 707 -33.06 8.39 7.16
CA GLY A 707 -33.47 9.61 7.85
C GLY A 707 -32.77 10.88 7.38
N ILE A 708 -31.85 10.81 6.40
CA ILE A 708 -31.17 11.96 5.80
C ILE A 708 -31.62 12.09 4.34
N PRO A 709 -32.42 13.12 3.99
CA PRO A 709 -32.81 13.33 2.62
C PRO A 709 -31.57 13.69 1.79
N GLY A 710 -31.43 13.04 0.63
CA GLY A 710 -30.44 13.44 -0.35
C GLY A 710 -30.83 14.76 -0.98
N TRP A 711 -29.85 15.44 -1.57
CA TRP A 711 -30.07 16.67 -2.31
C TRP A 711 -29.15 16.71 -3.52
N SER A 712 -29.55 17.46 -4.53
CA SER A 712 -28.69 17.74 -5.67
C SER A 712 -28.90 19.16 -6.17
N GLN A 713 -27.85 19.73 -6.73
CA GLN A 713 -27.81 21.08 -7.25
C GLN A 713 -27.14 21.04 -8.63
N ALA A 714 -27.81 21.63 -9.62
CA ALA A 714 -27.20 21.83 -10.93
C ALA A 714 -26.00 22.78 -10.82
N ALA A 715 -24.88 22.41 -11.42
CA ALA A 715 -23.74 23.29 -11.60
C ALA A 715 -24.14 24.42 -12.55
N VAL A 716 -24.34 25.63 -12.01
CA VAL A 716 -24.88 26.78 -12.75
C VAL A 716 -23.98 27.12 -13.95
N GLY A 717 -24.56 27.15 -15.16
CA GLY A 717 -23.91 27.64 -16.37
C GLY A 717 -23.92 29.17 -16.44
N ASP A 718 -22.76 29.76 -16.75
CA ASP A 718 -22.49 31.12 -17.22
C ASP A 718 -23.51 32.21 -16.84
N LYS A 719 -23.12 33.09 -15.90
CA LYS A 719 -23.82 34.35 -15.61
C LYS A 719 -23.96 35.19 -16.89
N ALA A 720 -25.07 35.03 -17.61
CA ALA A 720 -25.62 36.11 -18.40
C ALA A 720 -26.16 37.14 -17.40
N ILE A 721 -25.46 38.26 -17.26
CA ILE A 721 -26.01 39.47 -16.64
C ILE A 721 -27.24 39.86 -17.47
N ILE A 722 -28.43 39.48 -17.01
CA ILE A 722 -29.67 40.11 -17.43
C ILE A 722 -30.17 40.88 -16.22
N GLY A 723 -29.76 42.15 -16.14
CA GLY A 723 -30.58 43.13 -15.47
C GLY A 723 -31.88 43.29 -16.26
N THR A 724 -33.02 43.17 -15.58
CA THR A 724 -33.96 44.27 -15.33
C THR A 724 -35.26 43.71 -14.77
N ASP A 725 -35.71 44.33 -13.67
CA ASP A 725 -37.09 44.55 -13.24
C ASP A 725 -38.17 43.49 -13.52
N THR A 726 -38.83 43.03 -12.45
CA THR A 726 -40.21 43.48 -12.18
C THR A 726 -40.70 43.11 -10.78
N GLN A 727 -40.97 44.17 -10.01
CA GLN A 727 -42.18 44.43 -9.23
C GLN A 727 -42.69 43.43 -8.20
N ALA A 728 -42.67 43.93 -6.96
CA ALA A 728 -43.64 43.64 -5.90
C ALA A 728 -45.10 43.63 -6.42
N THR A 729 -45.89 42.65 -5.96
CA THR A 729 -47.20 42.90 -5.33
C THR A 729 -47.85 41.61 -4.80
N LYS A 730 -48.28 41.71 -3.53
CA LYS A 730 -49.26 40.93 -2.77
C LYS A 730 -48.86 39.57 -2.20
#